data_AF-A0A3M7FMZ1-F1
#
_entry.id   AF-A0A3M7FMZ1-F1
#
_cell.length_a   1.000
_cell.length_b   1.000
_cell.length_c   1.000
_cell.angle_alpha   90.00
_cell.angle_beta   90.00
_cell.angle_gamma   90.00
#
_symmetry.space_group_name_H-M   'P 1'
#
loop_
_entity.id
_entity.type
_entity.pdbx_description
1 polymer ?
#
loop_
_entity_poly.entity_id
_entity_poly.type
_entity_poly.pdbx_seq_one_letter_code
_entity_poly.pdbx_strand_id
1 'polypeptide(L)'
;MVLKRKPQKGITFGYCDINTGQRVYPPPPVSEMTDLLPEQQPPEQQKPAFYPEELDQDDMYVKVTCHPPLGQATRIARHQHSVKFAVLLETSNPSLVDQEASANTDEQPQVCLWHNHNGHFDWSELPLTPTREYSDVLLVNRPRDRRLTRTWFTTELPGLPKHAHVVSFTVKFRVATSKGWKWVKDTSGVQDGELHYQGQDYQKHTAHELKQFFGDISPDIAISSERPDTDETFLYSLTCPVQAAQGPDSGFQHHRLGKALTCSRWFALVRLWSPWLAPRHGKGNKFELDKDGVLLSFLRSDGMHVVCLGISGVDDVMTTFLHDSEGNVIVKSRNDRAETGTCRVLVAVADSFEVANAAVMYHARKIVGTLSSTAATDDKTIGALTDEKVKPEWLEEWYDGLTYCTWNGLGQALTADKIHTALDSLSSNNINITNLIIDDNWQSLSQGDTQFKRAWQDFEATPDGFPMGMKAFTSEVRKRHPNVNHIAVWHAILGYWGGVDPNGKIGQKYKTVEVEKEPGVAGGKFHIVAAEDAKQMYDDFYRFLSESGVNSVKTDAQFFLDLLLHAPDRRAVTTEYQDAWTLAHLRHFSSRAISCMSQAPQILFHSQLPTNKPRLLVRNSDDFFPEVAASHPWHIFCNAHNALFTQHLNVLPDWDMFQTSHPWAGFHAAARAVSGGPIYFTDEPGKHDLELIGQMTAQTPRGKTVILRPHRVGRTIDAYNGYDNQALLKVGTYVGMARTGTGILGVFNVSQQDVSEFVQLSDFPGTEEGEYVVGSFLSGEVTKPMTGGGNQAMLGLELGVQGWDILSAYALRSFTVKEKKVQVAMMGLLGKMTGSAAVSGLDMYVESNGRLRIWVSLKALGTMGLYVSDLPKRDLDQQLMVMIFGKPISRDCVRDSARDGNVLEIDVDKAWKDSGEEAGWSNEVSVEVFIS
;
A
#
# COMPACT_ATOMS: atom_id res chain seq x y z
N MET A 1 41.05 -8.97 -40.35
CA MET A 1 41.82 -7.83 -39.81
C MET A 1 41.59 -7.81 -38.31
N VAL A 2 42.62 -8.08 -37.51
CA VAL A 2 42.50 -8.19 -36.05
C VAL A 2 42.38 -6.78 -35.46
N LEU A 3 41.19 -6.40 -35.01
CA LEU A 3 40.97 -5.17 -34.26
C LEU A 3 41.02 -5.49 -32.77
N LYS A 4 42.14 -5.14 -32.15
CA LYS A 4 42.35 -5.17 -30.69
C LYS A 4 41.31 -4.26 -30.02
N ARG A 5 40.50 -4.81 -29.11
CA ARG A 5 39.70 -4.01 -28.18
C ARG A 5 40.62 -3.40 -27.12
N LYS A 6 40.57 -2.07 -26.97
CA LYS A 6 41.15 -1.37 -25.81
C LYS A 6 40.32 -1.70 -24.55
N PRO A 7 40.94 -1.79 -23.37
CA PRO A 7 40.19 -1.95 -22.13
C PRO A 7 39.46 -0.64 -21.81
N GLN A 8 38.13 -0.69 -21.77
CA GLN A 8 37.30 0.41 -21.29
C GLN A 8 37.11 0.25 -19.78
N LYS A 9 37.42 1.32 -19.04
CA LYS A 9 37.12 1.49 -17.61
C LYS A 9 35.61 1.70 -17.42
N GLY A 10 35.15 1.30 -16.22
CA GLY A 10 33.78 1.20 -15.71
C GLY A 10 32.67 2.06 -16.36
N ILE A 11 31.52 1.41 -16.57
CA ILE A 11 30.26 2.02 -17.01
C ILE A 11 29.16 1.58 -16.03
N THR A 12 28.44 2.56 -15.48
CA THR A 12 27.18 2.44 -14.72
C THR A 12 25.96 2.44 -15.67
N PHE A 13 24.81 2.05 -15.13
CA PHE A 13 23.51 1.75 -15.77
C PHE A 13 23.15 2.60 -17.02
N GLY A 14 22.79 1.95 -18.14
CA GLY A 14 22.41 2.63 -19.39
C GLY A 14 21.35 1.90 -20.25
N TYR A 15 20.24 2.63 -20.48
CA TYR A 15 19.20 2.72 -21.54
C TYR A 15 18.86 1.58 -22.54
N CYS A 16 17.58 1.58 -22.98
CA CYS A 16 16.96 0.68 -23.98
C CYS A 16 16.16 1.49 -25.02
N ASP A 17 16.20 1.11 -26.32
CA ASP A 17 15.48 1.77 -27.41
C ASP A 17 13.94 1.67 -27.23
N ILE A 18 13.26 2.81 -27.13
CA ILE A 18 11.81 2.92 -26.83
C ILE A 18 10.87 2.44 -27.96
N ASN A 19 11.38 2.12 -29.15
CA ASN A 19 10.57 1.56 -30.23
C ASN A 19 10.78 0.06 -30.43
N THR A 20 11.91 -0.50 -29.97
CA THR A 20 12.32 -1.88 -30.31
C THR A 20 12.75 -2.75 -29.12
N GLY A 21 13.02 -2.17 -27.94
CA GLY A 21 13.45 -2.91 -26.76
C GLY A 21 14.86 -3.53 -26.86
N GLN A 22 15.67 -3.16 -27.86
CA GLN A 22 17.08 -3.56 -27.94
C GLN A 22 18.01 -2.49 -27.33
N ARG A 23 19.06 -2.95 -26.64
CA ARG A 23 20.14 -2.09 -26.10
C ARG A 23 21.07 -1.61 -27.21
N VAL A 24 21.27 -0.31 -27.34
CA VAL A 24 22.23 0.27 -28.29
C VAL A 24 23.21 1.19 -27.56
N TYR A 25 24.51 1.03 -27.86
CA TYR A 25 25.62 1.90 -27.44
C TYR A 25 25.91 2.93 -28.56
N PRO A 26 26.34 4.20 -28.28
CA PRO A 26 26.87 4.76 -27.02
C PRO A 26 25.87 5.62 -26.21
N PRO A 27 26.15 5.92 -24.91
CA PRO A 27 25.21 6.58 -23.99
C PRO A 27 24.98 8.08 -24.25
N PRO A 28 23.81 8.63 -23.86
CA PRO A 28 23.54 10.07 -23.82
C PRO A 28 24.36 10.80 -22.73
N PRO A 29 24.41 12.16 -22.76
CA PRO A 29 25.15 12.97 -21.78
C PRO A 29 24.71 12.72 -20.33
N VAL A 30 25.62 12.87 -19.37
CA VAL A 30 25.39 12.67 -17.92
C VAL A 30 24.23 13.52 -17.37
N SER A 31 23.91 14.65 -18.01
CA SER A 31 22.76 15.49 -17.68
C SER A 31 21.40 14.87 -18.04
N GLU A 32 21.37 13.74 -18.73
CA GLU A 32 20.16 13.05 -19.21
C GLU A 32 20.06 11.59 -18.69
N MET A 33 20.96 11.16 -17.78
CA MET A 33 20.87 9.84 -17.15
C MET A 33 19.82 9.86 -16.04
N THR A 34 18.72 9.14 -16.24
CA THR A 34 17.80 8.78 -15.15
C THR A 34 18.24 7.47 -14.53
N ASP A 35 18.27 7.36 -13.20
CA ASP A 35 18.61 6.11 -12.47
C ASP A 35 17.60 4.97 -12.70
N LEU A 36 16.44 5.28 -13.28
CA LEU A 36 15.39 4.32 -13.63
C LEU A 36 15.60 3.76 -15.04
N LEU A 37 15.48 2.44 -15.19
CA LEU A 37 15.26 1.83 -16.51
C LEU A 37 13.95 2.38 -17.11
N PRO A 38 13.79 2.47 -18.46
CA PRO A 38 12.56 2.94 -19.08
C PRO A 38 11.29 2.23 -18.58
N GLU A 39 11.42 0.96 -18.21
CA GLU A 39 10.33 0.15 -17.67
C GLU A 39 9.97 0.48 -16.22
N GLN A 40 10.90 1.09 -15.48
CA GLN A 40 10.74 1.54 -14.09
C GLN A 40 10.31 3.01 -14.01
N GLN A 41 10.35 3.74 -15.12
CA GLN A 41 9.86 5.11 -15.16
C GLN A 41 8.33 5.11 -14.93
N PRO A 42 7.83 6.10 -14.17
CA PRO A 42 6.39 6.26 -14.04
C PRO A 42 5.78 6.49 -15.43
N PRO A 43 4.55 6.00 -15.67
CA PRO A 43 3.81 6.37 -16.87
C PRO A 43 3.74 7.89 -17.01
N GLU A 44 3.86 8.39 -18.24
CA GLU A 44 3.81 9.82 -18.51
C GLU A 44 2.38 10.33 -18.26
N GLN A 45 2.21 11.11 -17.19
CA GLN A 45 0.91 11.72 -16.88
C GLN A 45 0.57 12.75 -17.96
N GLN A 46 -0.56 12.56 -18.64
CA GLN A 46 -1.03 13.53 -19.64
C GLN A 46 -1.37 14.86 -18.97
N LYS A 47 -0.65 15.93 -19.33
CA LYS A 47 -1.07 17.30 -18.98
C LYS A 47 -2.32 17.66 -19.79
N PRO A 48 -3.43 18.08 -19.16
CA PRO A 48 -4.59 18.57 -19.90
C PRO A 48 -4.22 19.80 -20.73
N ALA A 49 -4.83 19.94 -21.91
CA ALA A 49 -4.44 20.90 -22.95
C ALA A 49 -4.59 22.40 -22.56
N PHE A 50 -5.15 22.72 -21.40
CA PHE A 50 -5.35 24.10 -20.94
C PHE A 50 -5.23 24.17 -19.41
N TYR A 51 -4.06 24.56 -18.93
CA TYR A 51 -3.91 25.18 -17.62
C TYR A 51 -3.14 26.50 -17.83
N PRO A 52 -3.64 27.66 -17.39
CA PRO A 52 -2.87 28.89 -17.44
C PRO A 52 -1.67 28.73 -16.49
N GLU A 53 -0.45 28.85 -17.00
CA GLU A 53 0.78 28.84 -16.18
C GLU A 53 0.95 30.14 -15.37
N GLU A 54 0.14 31.17 -15.65
CA GLU A 54 0.11 32.44 -14.93
C GLU A 54 -1.36 32.83 -14.65
N LEU A 55 -1.68 33.06 -13.37
CA LEU A 55 -2.95 33.68 -12.98
C LEU A 55 -2.87 35.16 -13.37
N ASP A 56 -3.48 35.52 -14.49
CA ASP A 56 -3.75 36.93 -14.82
C ASP A 56 -4.63 37.53 -13.69
N GLN A 57 -4.37 38.79 -13.32
CA GLN A 57 -5.06 39.46 -12.19
C GLN A 57 -6.59 39.61 -12.36
N ASP A 58 -7.13 39.25 -13.53
CA ASP A 58 -8.56 39.27 -13.86
C ASP A 58 -9.23 37.88 -13.89
N ASP A 59 -8.50 36.77 -13.63
CA ASP A 59 -9.07 35.42 -13.72
C ASP A 59 -9.84 35.01 -12.44
N MET A 60 -11.17 34.95 -12.56
CA MET A 60 -12.09 34.48 -11.53
C MET A 60 -11.80 33.00 -11.19
N TYR A 61 -11.39 32.73 -9.95
CA TYR A 61 -11.29 31.36 -9.43
C TYR A 61 -12.67 30.71 -9.41
N VAL A 62 -12.82 29.58 -10.10
CA VAL A 62 -14.03 28.76 -10.08
C VAL A 62 -13.66 27.30 -9.92
N LYS A 63 -14.34 26.60 -9.00
CA LYS A 63 -14.13 25.18 -8.75
C LYS A 63 -15.45 24.45 -8.58
N VAL A 64 -15.52 23.24 -9.14
CA VAL A 64 -16.68 22.36 -9.04
C VAL A 64 -16.26 21.04 -8.44
N THR A 65 -16.85 20.66 -7.31
CA THR A 65 -16.69 19.33 -6.70
C THR A 65 -18.04 18.61 -6.76
N CYS A 66 -18.06 17.35 -7.18
CA CYS A 66 -19.29 16.59 -7.44
C CYS A 66 -19.26 15.24 -6.70
N HIS A 67 -20.39 14.85 -6.14
CA HIS A 67 -20.69 13.49 -5.69
C HIS A 67 -21.97 13.00 -6.42
N PRO A 68 -21.99 11.80 -7.01
CA PRO A 68 -20.86 10.90 -7.26
C PRO A 68 -19.70 11.56 -8.03
N PRO A 69 -18.46 11.08 -7.85
CA PRO A 69 -17.27 11.73 -8.39
C PRO A 69 -17.21 11.67 -9.93
N LEU A 70 -16.70 12.75 -10.53
CA LEU A 70 -16.31 12.78 -11.94
C LEU A 70 -15.00 12.02 -12.16
N GLY A 71 -14.77 11.52 -13.37
CA GLY A 71 -13.57 10.76 -13.78
C GLY A 71 -13.49 9.32 -13.25
N GLN A 72 -14.33 8.99 -12.27
CA GLN A 72 -14.30 7.72 -11.53
C GLN A 72 -15.55 6.87 -11.82
N ALA A 73 -15.45 5.58 -11.52
CA ALA A 73 -16.57 4.66 -11.59
C ALA A 73 -17.25 4.55 -10.22
N THR A 74 -18.56 4.73 -10.18
CA THR A 74 -19.40 4.60 -8.98
C THR A 74 -20.32 3.41 -9.13
N ARG A 75 -20.27 2.50 -8.16
CA ARG A 75 -21.17 1.35 -8.10
C ARG A 75 -22.49 1.74 -7.44
N ILE A 76 -23.59 1.38 -8.09
CA ILE A 76 -24.95 1.57 -7.58
C ILE A 76 -25.51 0.21 -7.18
N ALA A 77 -25.84 0.07 -5.89
CA ALA A 77 -26.29 -1.20 -5.31
C ALA A 77 -27.63 -1.67 -5.91
N ARG A 78 -27.88 -2.98 -5.90
CA ARG A 78 -29.07 -3.62 -6.51
C ARG A 78 -30.41 -3.03 -6.05
N HIS A 79 -30.47 -2.56 -4.80
CA HIS A 79 -31.68 -2.00 -4.17
C HIS A 79 -31.82 -0.48 -4.37
N GLN A 80 -30.82 0.17 -4.96
CA GLN A 80 -30.81 1.61 -5.16
C GLN A 80 -31.40 1.95 -6.54
N HIS A 81 -32.56 2.59 -6.53
CA HIS A 81 -33.33 2.94 -7.73
C HIS A 81 -33.25 4.42 -8.13
N SER A 82 -32.40 5.19 -7.46
CA SER A 82 -32.10 6.58 -7.82
C SER A 82 -30.71 6.96 -7.32
N VAL A 83 -30.10 7.95 -7.96
CA VAL A 83 -28.77 8.46 -7.60
C VAL A 83 -28.87 9.94 -7.29
N LYS A 84 -28.58 10.29 -6.04
CA LYS A 84 -28.57 11.69 -5.61
C LYS A 84 -27.23 12.32 -5.95
N PHE A 85 -27.29 13.51 -6.54
CA PHE A 85 -26.12 14.32 -6.85
C PHE A 85 -25.99 15.47 -5.86
N ALA A 86 -24.78 15.72 -5.40
CA ALA A 86 -24.40 16.90 -4.63
C ALA A 86 -23.23 17.59 -5.33
N VAL A 87 -23.41 18.86 -5.66
CA VAL A 87 -22.38 19.65 -6.36
C VAL A 87 -22.10 20.92 -5.57
N LEU A 88 -20.83 21.13 -5.24
CA LEU A 88 -20.32 22.36 -4.65
C LEU A 88 -19.65 23.20 -5.74
N LEU A 89 -20.16 24.41 -5.94
CA LEU A 89 -19.55 25.44 -6.77
C LEU A 89 -18.89 26.48 -5.86
N GLU A 90 -17.59 26.68 -6.02
CA GLU A 90 -16.81 27.69 -5.30
C GLU A 90 -16.36 28.77 -6.29
N THR A 91 -16.58 30.06 -5.97
CA THR A 91 -16.21 31.18 -6.83
C THR A 91 -15.57 32.33 -6.05
N SER A 92 -14.63 33.07 -6.65
CA SER A 92 -14.04 34.28 -6.06
C SER A 92 -14.74 35.58 -6.46
N ASN A 93 -15.92 35.54 -7.08
CA ASN A 93 -16.57 36.73 -7.64
C ASN A 93 -17.14 37.64 -6.53
N PRO A 94 -16.64 38.89 -6.37
CA PRO A 94 -17.14 39.83 -5.34
C PRO A 94 -18.64 40.11 -5.42
N SER A 95 -19.21 40.11 -6.63
CA SER A 95 -20.65 40.36 -6.84
C SER A 95 -21.58 39.23 -6.34
N LEU A 96 -21.02 38.04 -6.06
CA LEU A 96 -21.71 36.91 -5.43
C LEU A 96 -21.39 36.78 -3.92
N VAL A 97 -20.45 37.57 -3.39
CA VAL A 97 -20.04 37.50 -1.98
C VAL A 97 -21.03 38.27 -1.07
N ASP A 98 -21.73 39.27 -1.60
CA ASP A 98 -22.62 40.16 -0.82
C ASP A 98 -24.13 39.84 -0.94
N GLN A 99 -24.52 38.70 -1.54
CA GLN A 99 -25.93 38.39 -1.82
C GLN A 99 -26.63 37.61 -0.68
N GLU A 100 -26.78 38.23 0.49
CA GLU A 100 -27.97 37.99 1.33
C GLU A 100 -29.13 38.94 0.97
N ALA A 101 -28.96 39.86 -0.01
CA ALA A 101 -29.93 40.93 -0.26
C ALA A 101 -30.32 41.23 -1.74
N SER A 102 -29.86 40.48 -2.75
CA SER A 102 -30.22 40.75 -4.17
C SER A 102 -31.37 39.86 -4.65
N ALA A 103 -32.50 40.47 -5.00
CA ALA A 103 -33.68 39.80 -5.59
C ALA A 103 -33.56 39.57 -7.11
N ASN A 104 -32.36 39.76 -7.70
CA ASN A 104 -32.18 39.70 -9.15
C ASN A 104 -31.74 38.28 -9.60
N THR A 105 -32.65 37.54 -10.25
CA THR A 105 -32.42 36.16 -10.70
C THR A 105 -31.36 36.03 -11.80
N ASP A 106 -30.99 37.12 -12.47
CA ASP A 106 -30.02 37.11 -13.57
C ASP A 106 -28.56 36.90 -13.13
N GLU A 107 -28.27 37.06 -11.83
CA GLU A 107 -26.93 36.91 -11.26
C GLU A 107 -26.71 35.59 -10.52
N GLN A 108 -27.71 34.70 -10.40
CA GLN A 108 -27.54 33.46 -9.66
C GLN A 108 -26.78 32.39 -10.46
N PRO A 109 -25.83 31.67 -9.83
CA PRO A 109 -25.14 30.56 -10.47
C PRO A 109 -26.11 29.42 -10.75
N GLN A 110 -25.87 28.71 -11.86
CA GLN A 110 -26.63 27.54 -12.25
C GLN A 110 -25.71 26.37 -12.57
N VAL A 111 -26.16 25.18 -12.20
CA VAL A 111 -25.44 23.92 -12.42
C VAL A 111 -26.40 22.92 -13.05
N CYS A 112 -25.90 22.17 -14.02
CA CYS A 112 -26.68 21.14 -14.71
C CYS A 112 -25.86 19.86 -14.86
N LEU A 113 -26.50 18.73 -14.57
CA LEU A 113 -25.99 17.40 -14.86
C LEU A 113 -26.31 17.10 -16.33
N TRP A 114 -25.31 16.65 -17.08
CA TRP A 114 -25.47 16.12 -18.42
C TRP A 114 -25.18 14.63 -18.36
N HIS A 115 -26.14 13.78 -18.75
CA HIS A 115 -26.04 12.34 -18.54
C HIS A 115 -26.73 11.55 -19.66
N ASN A 116 -26.32 10.30 -19.87
CA ASN A 116 -26.88 9.41 -20.90
C ASN A 116 -27.77 8.27 -20.34
N HIS A 117 -28.51 8.56 -19.26
CA HIS A 117 -29.28 7.56 -18.49
C HIS A 117 -30.36 6.85 -19.34
N ASN A 118 -30.97 7.58 -20.28
CA ASN A 118 -32.03 7.04 -21.15
C ASN A 118 -31.53 6.17 -22.31
N GLY A 119 -30.23 6.19 -22.59
CA GLY A 119 -29.59 5.39 -23.63
C GLY A 119 -28.17 5.86 -23.93
N HIS A 120 -27.31 4.97 -24.43
CA HIS A 120 -25.89 5.23 -24.66
C HIS A 120 -25.59 6.53 -25.44
N PHE A 121 -26.43 6.86 -26.43
CA PHE A 121 -26.33 8.07 -27.27
C PHE A 121 -27.37 9.15 -26.93
N ASP A 122 -28.20 8.92 -25.91
CA ASP A 122 -29.30 9.81 -25.51
C ASP A 122 -28.88 10.66 -24.31
N TRP A 123 -28.10 11.70 -24.58
CA TRP A 123 -27.64 12.65 -23.57
C TRP A 123 -28.70 13.71 -23.30
N SER A 124 -29.01 13.93 -22.03
CA SER A 124 -30.02 14.89 -21.57
C SER A 124 -29.55 15.76 -20.42
N GLU A 125 -30.14 16.96 -20.33
CA GLU A 125 -29.92 17.92 -19.25
C GLU A 125 -30.84 17.60 -18.07
N LEU A 126 -30.27 17.52 -16.89
CA LEU A 126 -30.98 17.51 -15.62
C LEU A 126 -30.51 18.71 -14.79
N PRO A 127 -31.31 19.78 -14.67
CA PRO A 127 -30.96 20.94 -13.85
C PRO A 127 -30.79 20.56 -12.37
N LEU A 128 -29.82 21.19 -11.70
CA LEU A 128 -29.68 21.08 -10.24
C LEU A 128 -30.29 22.31 -9.57
N THR A 129 -30.85 22.12 -8.38
CA THR A 129 -31.43 23.18 -7.57
C THR A 129 -30.47 23.60 -6.46
N PRO A 130 -30.32 24.90 -6.17
CA PRO A 130 -29.59 25.37 -4.99
C PRO A 130 -30.17 24.76 -3.71
N THR A 131 -29.31 24.35 -2.79
CA THR A 131 -29.72 23.74 -1.52
C THR A 131 -28.85 24.19 -0.36
N ARG A 132 -29.41 24.14 0.85
CA ARG A 132 -28.66 24.30 2.11
C ARG A 132 -28.41 22.97 2.82
N GLU A 133 -28.89 21.86 2.26
CA GLU A 133 -28.80 20.53 2.86
C GLU A 133 -27.36 20.11 3.19
N TYR A 134 -26.37 20.57 2.42
CA TYR A 134 -24.97 20.20 2.60
C TYR A 134 -24.12 21.28 3.30
N SER A 135 -24.76 22.32 3.85
CA SER A 135 -24.03 23.46 4.46
C SER A 135 -23.17 23.05 5.66
N ASP A 136 -23.49 21.93 6.30
CA ASP A 136 -22.78 21.39 7.45
C ASP A 136 -21.69 20.37 7.08
N VAL A 137 -21.52 20.06 5.79
CA VAL A 137 -20.44 19.17 5.33
C VAL A 137 -19.10 19.87 5.60
N LEU A 138 -18.23 19.19 6.36
CA LEU A 138 -16.90 19.70 6.65
C LEU A 138 -16.07 19.77 5.36
N LEU A 139 -15.43 20.91 5.13
CA LEU A 139 -14.53 21.14 4.00
C LEU A 139 -13.11 21.38 4.51
N VAL A 140 -12.24 20.38 4.41
CA VAL A 140 -10.86 20.41 4.91
C VAL A 140 -9.87 20.76 3.81
N ASN A 141 -8.74 21.36 4.21
CA ASN A 141 -7.64 21.77 3.34
C ASN A 141 -8.02 22.75 2.21
N ARG A 142 -9.20 23.38 2.27
CA ARG A 142 -9.62 24.44 1.36
C ARG A 142 -8.97 25.78 1.72
N PRO A 143 -8.66 26.66 0.74
CA PRO A 143 -8.20 28.03 1.01
C PRO A 143 -9.17 28.78 1.92
N ARG A 144 -8.65 29.41 2.99
CA ARG A 144 -9.41 30.26 3.93
C ARG A 144 -9.13 31.76 3.76
N ASP A 145 -8.04 32.08 3.09
CA ASP A 145 -7.55 33.44 2.80
C ASP A 145 -8.27 34.10 1.62
N ARG A 146 -8.82 33.29 0.70
CA ARG A 146 -9.63 33.77 -0.42
C ARG A 146 -11.08 34.01 0.03
N ARG A 147 -11.64 35.18 -0.30
CA ARG A 147 -13.09 35.43 -0.18
C ARG A 147 -13.82 34.58 -1.22
N LEU A 148 -14.15 33.35 -0.85
CA LEU A 148 -14.86 32.40 -1.70
C LEU A 148 -16.35 32.36 -1.34
N THR A 149 -17.20 32.50 -2.35
CA THR A 149 -18.62 32.13 -2.24
C THR A 149 -18.77 30.65 -2.52
N ARG A 150 -19.42 29.92 -1.62
CA ARG A 150 -19.72 28.49 -1.73
C ARG A 150 -21.21 28.29 -1.92
N THR A 151 -21.60 27.66 -3.02
CA THR A 151 -23.01 27.38 -3.33
C THR A 151 -23.19 25.90 -3.60
N TRP A 152 -24.10 25.28 -2.84
CA TRP A 152 -24.44 23.87 -2.98
C TRP A 152 -25.65 23.68 -3.89
N PHE A 153 -25.59 22.65 -4.72
CA PHE A 153 -26.62 22.25 -5.66
C PHE A 153 -26.92 20.76 -5.48
N THR A 154 -28.16 20.36 -5.69
CA THR A 154 -28.56 18.95 -5.68
C THR A 154 -29.58 18.63 -6.75
N THR A 155 -29.59 17.38 -7.18
CA THR A 155 -30.65 16.79 -8.00
C THR A 155 -30.69 15.29 -7.73
N GLU A 156 -31.73 14.62 -8.19
CA GLU A 156 -31.86 13.18 -8.10
C GLU A 156 -32.09 12.63 -9.50
N LEU A 157 -31.26 11.67 -9.92
CA LEU A 157 -31.42 10.94 -11.18
C LEU A 157 -32.26 9.69 -10.90
N PRO A 158 -33.54 9.66 -11.30
CA PRO A 158 -34.44 8.59 -10.92
C PRO A 158 -34.36 7.39 -11.86
N GLY A 159 -34.65 6.22 -11.31
CA GLY A 159 -34.84 4.98 -12.05
C GLY A 159 -33.54 4.27 -12.44
N LEU A 160 -33.75 3.12 -13.06
CA LEU A 160 -32.71 2.26 -13.62
C LEU A 160 -32.53 2.59 -15.12
N PRO A 161 -31.30 2.58 -15.68
CA PRO A 161 -31.10 2.68 -17.12
C PRO A 161 -31.83 1.55 -17.86
N LYS A 162 -32.28 1.81 -19.10
CA LYS A 162 -33.16 0.88 -19.85
C LYS A 162 -32.49 -0.43 -20.28
N HIS A 163 -31.16 -0.46 -20.43
CA HIS A 163 -30.43 -1.57 -21.06
C HIS A 163 -29.20 -2.05 -20.29
N ALA A 164 -29.17 -1.91 -18.95
CA ALA A 164 -28.02 -2.33 -18.12
C ALA A 164 -26.66 -1.77 -18.62
N HIS A 165 -26.69 -0.59 -19.24
CA HIS A 165 -25.50 0.10 -19.73
C HIS A 165 -24.89 0.99 -18.64
N VAL A 166 -23.59 1.29 -18.79
CA VAL A 166 -22.91 2.27 -17.93
C VAL A 166 -23.49 3.65 -18.21
N VAL A 167 -23.96 4.34 -17.17
CA VAL A 167 -24.44 5.72 -17.30
C VAL A 167 -23.27 6.66 -17.10
N SER A 168 -22.83 7.31 -18.18
CA SER A 168 -21.85 8.38 -18.14
C SER A 168 -22.53 9.71 -17.80
N PHE A 169 -21.86 10.53 -17.01
CA PHE A 169 -22.33 11.87 -16.68
C PHE A 169 -21.19 12.86 -16.53
N THR A 170 -21.51 14.13 -16.76
CA THR A 170 -20.62 15.27 -16.55
C THR A 170 -21.41 16.46 -16.03
N VAL A 171 -20.71 17.52 -15.62
CA VAL A 171 -21.33 18.72 -15.06
C VAL A 171 -20.97 19.93 -15.93
N LYS A 172 -21.97 20.78 -16.17
CA LYS A 172 -21.77 22.13 -16.69
C LYS A 172 -22.33 23.17 -15.73
N PHE A 173 -21.73 24.34 -15.73
CA PHE A 173 -22.12 25.44 -14.85
C PHE A 173 -22.05 26.78 -15.56
N ARG A 174 -22.77 27.78 -15.03
CA ARG A 174 -22.59 29.19 -15.35
C ARG A 174 -22.71 30.02 -14.08
N VAL A 175 -21.87 31.05 -13.94
CA VAL A 175 -21.83 31.88 -12.74
C VAL A 175 -22.88 32.99 -12.72
N ALA A 176 -23.47 33.31 -13.87
CA ALA A 176 -24.60 34.24 -14.04
C ALA A 176 -25.31 33.91 -15.36
N THR A 177 -26.58 34.30 -15.51
CA THR A 177 -27.37 34.04 -16.73
C THR A 177 -26.76 34.72 -17.97
N SER A 178 -26.13 35.87 -17.77
CA SER A 178 -25.41 36.64 -18.80
C SER A 178 -24.08 36.01 -19.23
N LYS A 179 -23.55 35.05 -18.47
CA LYS A 179 -22.33 34.31 -18.79
C LYS A 179 -22.69 32.98 -19.45
N GLY A 180 -21.91 32.56 -20.45
CA GLY A 180 -22.10 31.29 -21.14
C GLY A 180 -21.88 30.07 -20.23
N TRP A 181 -22.45 28.93 -20.61
CA TRP A 181 -22.17 27.65 -19.96
C TRP A 181 -20.71 27.24 -20.15
N LYS A 182 -20.10 26.72 -19.09
CA LYS A 182 -18.78 26.08 -19.10
C LYS A 182 -18.92 24.62 -18.68
N TRP A 183 -18.16 23.73 -19.31
CA TRP A 183 -18.08 22.33 -18.91
C TRP A 183 -16.97 22.13 -17.89
N VAL A 184 -17.21 21.32 -16.87
CA VAL A 184 -16.16 21.00 -15.88
C VAL A 184 -14.94 20.40 -16.57
N LYS A 185 -15.16 19.46 -17.49
CA LYS A 185 -14.10 18.82 -18.29
C LYS A 185 -13.20 19.83 -19.03
N ASP A 186 -13.78 20.89 -19.58
CA ASP A 186 -13.01 21.93 -20.29
C ASP A 186 -12.22 22.83 -19.34
N THR A 187 -12.68 22.97 -18.10
CA THR A 187 -12.07 23.86 -17.09
C THR A 187 -11.03 23.19 -16.20
N SER A 188 -11.18 21.90 -15.88
CA SER A 188 -10.29 21.17 -14.96
C SER A 188 -9.59 19.98 -15.58
N GLY A 189 -10.01 19.55 -16.79
CA GLY A 189 -9.52 18.31 -17.43
C GLY A 189 -10.18 17.03 -16.89
N VAL A 190 -11.02 17.12 -15.85
CA VAL A 190 -11.63 15.95 -15.21
C VAL A 190 -12.60 15.29 -16.19
N GLN A 191 -12.43 13.99 -16.41
CA GLN A 191 -13.26 13.21 -17.33
C GLN A 191 -14.66 12.95 -16.77
N ASP A 192 -15.53 12.36 -17.59
CA ASP A 192 -16.89 12.00 -17.18
C ASP A 192 -16.87 10.96 -16.04
N GLY A 193 -17.83 11.08 -15.13
CA GLY A 193 -18.11 10.05 -14.12
C GLY A 193 -18.97 8.94 -14.73
N GLU A 194 -18.92 7.75 -14.13
CA GLU A 194 -19.63 6.56 -14.60
C GLU A 194 -20.44 5.91 -13.47
N LEU A 195 -21.70 5.58 -13.72
CA LEU A 195 -22.56 4.84 -12.80
C LEU A 195 -22.76 3.41 -13.30
N HIS A 196 -22.44 2.45 -12.44
CA HIS A 196 -22.54 1.01 -12.69
C HIS A 196 -23.66 0.41 -11.84
N TYR A 197 -24.81 0.12 -12.45
CA TYR A 197 -25.97 -0.40 -11.75
C TYR A 197 -25.93 -1.92 -11.62
N GLN A 198 -25.87 -2.42 -10.39
CA GLN A 198 -25.85 -3.85 -10.12
C GLN A 198 -27.21 -4.51 -10.37
N GLY A 199 -27.19 -5.70 -10.98
CA GLY A 199 -28.31 -6.65 -10.96
C GLY A 199 -29.39 -6.51 -12.05
N GLN A 200 -29.21 -5.68 -13.08
CA GLN A 200 -30.26 -5.47 -14.10
C GLN A 200 -30.50 -6.66 -15.06
N ASP A 201 -29.48 -7.43 -15.41
CA ASP A 201 -29.60 -8.61 -16.29
C ASP A 201 -29.26 -9.94 -15.61
N TYR A 202 -28.72 -9.88 -14.40
CA TYR A 202 -28.19 -11.04 -13.67
C TYR A 202 -29.29 -12.04 -13.22
N GLN A 203 -30.48 -11.57 -12.85
CA GLN A 203 -31.58 -12.44 -12.38
C GLN A 203 -32.20 -13.33 -13.48
N LYS A 204 -31.85 -13.15 -14.76
CA LYS A 204 -32.47 -13.85 -15.88
C LYS A 204 -31.78 -15.18 -16.25
N HIS A 205 -30.62 -15.49 -15.67
CA HIS A 205 -29.82 -16.66 -16.04
C HIS A 205 -29.54 -17.53 -14.81
N THR A 206 -29.98 -18.79 -14.83
CA THR A 206 -29.94 -19.71 -13.67
C THR A 206 -28.70 -20.62 -13.63
N ALA A 207 -27.85 -20.56 -14.66
CA ALA A 207 -26.57 -21.27 -14.72
C ALA A 207 -25.54 -20.35 -15.38
N HIS A 208 -24.64 -19.78 -14.56
CA HIS A 208 -23.61 -18.88 -15.06
C HIS A 208 -22.38 -19.69 -15.46
N GLU A 209 -22.34 -20.11 -16.73
CA GLU A 209 -21.13 -20.67 -17.34
C GLU A 209 -20.11 -19.55 -17.61
N LEU A 210 -18.81 -19.87 -17.57
CA LEU A 210 -17.72 -18.90 -17.79
C LEU A 210 -17.85 -18.11 -19.11
N LYS A 211 -18.46 -18.71 -20.14
CA LYS A 211 -18.73 -18.09 -21.46
C LYS A 211 -19.58 -16.81 -21.42
N GLN A 212 -20.22 -16.51 -20.28
CA GLN A 212 -20.95 -15.26 -20.07
C GLN A 212 -20.03 -14.09 -19.73
N PHE A 213 -18.82 -14.39 -19.25
CA PHE A 213 -17.82 -13.41 -18.86
C PHE A 213 -16.71 -13.29 -19.90
N PHE A 214 -16.41 -14.37 -20.61
CA PHE A 214 -15.41 -14.40 -21.68
C PHE A 214 -15.98 -14.96 -22.98
N GLY A 215 -15.74 -14.27 -24.09
CA GLY A 215 -16.05 -14.74 -25.44
C GLY A 215 -14.91 -15.57 -26.04
N ASP A 216 -15.23 -16.55 -26.87
CA ASP A 216 -14.27 -17.32 -27.70
C ASP A 216 -13.18 -18.09 -26.91
N ILE A 217 -13.52 -18.59 -25.71
CA ILE A 217 -12.66 -19.45 -24.89
C ILE A 217 -12.16 -20.66 -25.72
N SER A 218 -10.86 -20.93 -25.70
CA SER A 218 -10.32 -22.09 -26.42
C SER A 218 -10.84 -23.43 -25.87
N PRO A 219 -11.12 -24.42 -26.75
CA PRO A 219 -11.70 -25.70 -26.35
C PRO A 219 -10.76 -26.62 -25.56
N ASP A 220 -9.47 -26.32 -25.53
CA ASP A 220 -8.45 -27.04 -24.77
C ASP A 220 -8.32 -26.59 -23.31
N ILE A 221 -9.06 -25.54 -22.92
CA ILE A 221 -9.17 -25.10 -21.53
C ILE A 221 -10.25 -25.95 -20.83
N ALA A 222 -9.83 -26.80 -19.90
CA ALA A 222 -10.75 -27.53 -19.04
C ALA A 222 -11.23 -26.61 -17.90
N ILE A 223 -12.55 -26.47 -17.75
CA ILE A 223 -13.19 -25.55 -16.80
C ILE A 223 -13.99 -26.37 -15.78
N SER A 224 -13.71 -26.19 -14.48
CA SER A 224 -14.55 -26.67 -13.39
C SER A 224 -15.14 -25.48 -12.62
N SER A 225 -16.37 -25.64 -12.12
CA SER A 225 -16.96 -24.70 -11.17
C SER A 225 -16.63 -25.16 -9.76
N GLU A 226 -16.12 -24.24 -8.95
CA GLU A 226 -15.64 -24.49 -7.59
C GLU A 226 -16.56 -23.82 -6.58
N ARG A 227 -16.63 -24.37 -5.36
CA ARG A 227 -17.33 -23.72 -4.26
C ARG A 227 -16.44 -22.62 -3.66
N PRO A 228 -16.83 -21.34 -3.70
CA PRO A 228 -16.08 -20.27 -3.06
C PRO A 228 -16.28 -20.28 -1.53
N ASP A 229 -15.30 -19.72 -0.80
CA ASP A 229 -15.41 -19.43 0.64
C ASP A 229 -15.96 -18.02 0.91
N THR A 230 -16.34 -17.30 -0.14
CA THR A 230 -16.89 -15.94 -0.10
C THR A 230 -18.35 -15.96 -0.57
N ASP A 231 -19.15 -15.06 -0.02
CA ASP A 231 -20.58 -14.95 -0.32
C ASP A 231 -20.83 -14.44 -1.75
N GLU A 232 -21.97 -14.82 -2.32
CA GLU A 232 -22.46 -14.38 -3.64
C GLU A 232 -21.39 -14.36 -4.75
N THR A 233 -20.51 -15.36 -4.75
CA THR A 233 -19.38 -15.44 -5.66
C THR A 233 -19.55 -16.63 -6.61
N PHE A 234 -19.14 -16.47 -7.88
CA PHE A 234 -18.84 -17.60 -8.75
C PHE A 234 -17.34 -17.80 -8.81
N LEU A 235 -16.89 -19.05 -8.78
CA LEU A 235 -15.48 -19.39 -8.85
C LEU A 235 -15.29 -20.52 -9.86
N TYR A 236 -14.34 -20.34 -10.76
CA TYR A 236 -13.98 -21.30 -11.78
C TYR A 236 -12.49 -21.63 -11.68
N SER A 237 -12.16 -22.92 -11.80
CA SER A 237 -10.79 -23.40 -11.94
C SER A 237 -10.56 -23.87 -13.37
N LEU A 238 -9.51 -23.35 -13.99
CA LEU A 238 -9.14 -23.57 -15.38
C LEU A 238 -7.81 -24.29 -15.43
N THR A 239 -7.74 -25.38 -16.20
CA THR A 239 -6.52 -26.14 -16.42
C THR A 239 -6.26 -26.34 -17.90
N CYS A 240 -5.01 -26.17 -18.32
CA CYS A 240 -4.61 -26.36 -19.72
C CYS A 240 -3.25 -27.08 -19.78
N PRO A 241 -3.00 -27.92 -20.80
CA PRO A 241 -1.74 -28.64 -20.95
C PRO A 241 -0.61 -27.72 -21.39
N VAL A 242 0.59 -27.87 -20.80
CA VAL A 242 1.79 -27.12 -21.18
C VAL A 242 2.88 -28.08 -21.62
N GLN A 243 3.52 -27.80 -22.75
CA GLN A 243 4.55 -28.68 -23.31
C GLN A 243 5.70 -28.92 -22.32
N ALA A 244 6.33 -30.08 -22.41
CA ALA A 244 7.54 -30.38 -21.64
C ALA A 244 8.74 -29.53 -22.08
N ALA A 245 9.64 -29.23 -21.15
CA ALA A 245 10.96 -28.70 -21.44
C ALA A 245 11.77 -29.66 -22.32
N GLN A 246 12.53 -29.09 -23.27
CA GLN A 246 13.38 -29.82 -24.22
C GLN A 246 14.85 -29.48 -23.95
N GLY A 247 15.54 -30.34 -23.21
CA GLY A 247 16.92 -30.10 -22.80
C GLY A 247 17.03 -28.86 -21.88
N PRO A 248 17.78 -27.81 -22.27
CA PRO A 248 17.92 -26.59 -21.48
C PRO A 248 16.71 -25.65 -21.59
N ASP A 249 15.90 -25.78 -22.65
CA ASP A 249 14.82 -24.84 -22.96
C ASP A 249 13.50 -25.24 -22.30
N SER A 250 12.77 -24.27 -21.74
CA SER A 250 11.43 -24.50 -21.20
C SER A 250 10.42 -24.85 -22.29
N GLY A 251 9.39 -25.60 -21.91
CA GLY A 251 8.17 -25.70 -22.70
C GLY A 251 7.33 -24.43 -22.52
N PHE A 252 6.77 -23.91 -23.62
CA PHE A 252 5.85 -22.77 -23.58
C PHE A 252 4.54 -23.11 -24.26
N GLN A 253 3.44 -22.58 -23.73
CA GLN A 253 2.13 -22.73 -24.33
C GLN A 253 1.28 -21.49 -24.06
N HIS A 254 0.49 -21.09 -25.06
CA HIS A 254 -0.50 -20.02 -24.96
C HIS A 254 -1.91 -20.59 -25.18
N HIS A 255 -2.85 -20.20 -24.34
CA HIS A 255 -4.27 -20.55 -24.46
C HIS A 255 -5.13 -19.30 -24.40
N ARG A 256 -6.15 -19.20 -25.24
CA ARG A 256 -7.04 -18.04 -25.28
C ARG A 256 -8.15 -18.23 -24.26
N LEU A 257 -8.05 -17.51 -23.13
CA LEU A 257 -9.18 -17.37 -22.20
C LEU A 257 -10.30 -16.58 -22.84
N GLY A 258 -9.96 -15.61 -23.71
CA GLY A 258 -10.93 -14.91 -24.54
C GLY A 258 -11.15 -13.46 -24.14
N LYS A 259 -12.08 -12.80 -24.82
CA LYS A 259 -12.37 -11.38 -24.62
C LYS A 259 -13.27 -11.18 -23.42
N ALA A 260 -12.85 -10.33 -22.47
CA ALA A 260 -13.69 -9.94 -21.34
C ALA A 260 -14.95 -9.21 -21.87
N LEU A 261 -16.12 -9.81 -21.68
CA LEU A 261 -17.38 -9.30 -22.17
C LEU A 261 -17.90 -8.16 -21.30
N THR A 262 -18.49 -7.16 -21.95
CA THR A 262 -19.12 -5.98 -21.31
C THR A 262 -18.21 -5.25 -20.33
N CYS A 263 -16.90 -5.20 -20.61
CA CYS A 263 -15.91 -4.54 -19.77
C CYS A 263 -15.95 -3.02 -19.95
N SER A 264 -16.07 -2.30 -18.84
CA SER A 264 -15.96 -0.84 -18.82
C SER A 264 -14.57 -0.38 -18.42
N ARG A 265 -13.99 -1.03 -17.41
CA ARG A 265 -12.66 -0.74 -16.90
C ARG A 265 -11.93 -2.01 -16.56
N TRP A 266 -10.62 -1.97 -16.64
CA TRP A 266 -9.78 -3.08 -16.21
C TRP A 266 -8.58 -2.60 -15.40
N PHE A 267 -8.11 -3.51 -14.56
CA PHE A 267 -6.95 -3.39 -13.71
C PHE A 267 -6.10 -4.65 -13.87
N ALA A 268 -4.78 -4.51 -13.84
CA ALA A 268 -3.87 -5.63 -13.80
C ALA A 268 -2.67 -5.32 -12.88
N LEU A 269 -2.20 -6.34 -12.17
CA LEU A 269 -0.83 -6.35 -11.66
C LEU A 269 0.05 -7.09 -12.65
N VAL A 270 1.01 -6.38 -13.23
CA VAL A 270 1.96 -6.92 -14.20
C VAL A 270 3.33 -7.08 -13.57
N ARG A 271 4.14 -7.99 -14.10
CA ARG A 271 5.57 -8.10 -13.81
C ARG A 271 6.28 -6.93 -14.49
N LEU A 272 6.43 -5.81 -13.76
CA LEU A 272 7.13 -4.60 -14.23
C LEU A 272 8.46 -5.00 -14.87
N TRP A 273 9.18 -5.82 -14.11
CA TRP A 273 10.27 -6.69 -14.51
C TRP A 273 10.36 -7.81 -13.47
N SER A 274 11.34 -8.72 -13.58
CA SER A 274 11.40 -9.93 -12.76
C SER A 274 11.24 -9.76 -11.23
N PRO A 275 11.79 -8.73 -10.56
CA PRO A 275 11.64 -8.59 -9.11
C PRO A 275 10.34 -7.94 -8.64
N TRP A 276 9.65 -7.15 -9.47
CA TRP A 276 8.56 -6.27 -9.03
C TRP A 276 7.27 -6.42 -9.83
N LEU A 277 6.16 -6.33 -9.11
CA LEU A 277 4.84 -6.09 -9.67
C LEU A 277 4.56 -4.59 -9.76
N ALA A 278 3.73 -4.20 -10.72
CA ALA A 278 3.19 -2.85 -10.82
C ALA A 278 1.77 -2.84 -11.38
N PRO A 279 0.96 -1.83 -11.04
CA PRO A 279 -0.39 -1.70 -11.58
C PRO A 279 -0.42 -1.21 -13.03
N ARG A 280 -1.42 -1.70 -13.78
CA ARG A 280 -1.86 -1.20 -15.09
C ARG A 280 -3.37 -1.07 -15.08
N HIS A 281 -3.86 -0.10 -15.85
CA HIS A 281 -5.28 0.20 -15.92
C HIS A 281 -5.67 0.54 -17.36
N GLY A 282 -6.94 0.34 -17.69
CA GLY A 282 -7.50 0.84 -18.93
C GLY A 282 -9.01 0.91 -18.91
N LYS A 283 -9.57 1.51 -19.97
CA LYS A 283 -11.00 1.72 -20.16
C LYS A 283 -11.48 1.05 -21.44
N GLY A 284 -12.74 0.65 -21.43
CA GLY A 284 -13.43 0.01 -22.54
C GLY A 284 -13.06 -1.47 -22.73
N ASN A 285 -13.49 -2.00 -23.87
CA ASN A 285 -13.42 -3.43 -24.20
C ASN A 285 -12.09 -3.87 -24.84
N LYS A 286 -11.08 -3.01 -24.91
CA LYS A 286 -9.75 -3.35 -25.44
C LYS A 286 -8.80 -3.56 -24.26
N PHE A 287 -8.50 -4.82 -23.98
CA PHE A 287 -7.54 -5.19 -22.97
C PHE A 287 -6.14 -5.24 -23.59
N GLU A 288 -5.21 -4.48 -23.03
CA GLU A 288 -3.84 -4.37 -23.52
C GLU A 288 -2.88 -4.36 -22.32
N LEU A 289 -1.83 -5.16 -22.40
CA LEU A 289 -0.77 -5.17 -21.41
C LEU A 289 0.57 -4.95 -22.10
N ASP A 290 1.39 -4.09 -21.52
CA ASP A 290 2.79 -3.89 -21.87
C ASP A 290 3.71 -5.01 -21.33
N LYS A 291 3.26 -5.74 -20.31
CA LYS A 291 4.02 -6.76 -19.57
C LYS A 291 3.16 -7.95 -19.16
N ASP A 292 3.80 -9.06 -18.77
CA ASP A 292 3.11 -10.26 -18.29
C ASP A 292 2.26 -9.96 -17.04
N GLY A 293 0.95 -10.17 -17.12
CA GLY A 293 0.01 -10.03 -16.00
C GLY A 293 0.04 -11.22 -15.02
N VAL A 294 -0.14 -10.96 -13.73
CA VAL A 294 -0.25 -11.98 -12.66
C VAL A 294 -1.67 -12.03 -12.09
N LEU A 295 -2.27 -10.87 -11.87
CA LEU A 295 -3.65 -10.69 -11.43
C LEU A 295 -4.34 -9.72 -12.40
N LEU A 296 -5.50 -10.09 -12.91
CA LEU A 296 -6.34 -9.22 -13.75
C LEU A 296 -7.69 -8.99 -13.06
N SER A 297 -8.29 -7.83 -13.31
CA SER A 297 -9.67 -7.58 -12.95
C SER A 297 -10.40 -6.72 -13.97
N PHE A 298 -11.66 -7.06 -14.24
CA PHE A 298 -12.54 -6.36 -15.16
C PHE A 298 -13.80 -5.91 -14.42
N LEU A 299 -14.05 -4.59 -14.40
CA LEU A 299 -15.33 -4.02 -14.01
C LEU A 299 -16.27 -4.05 -15.21
N ARG A 300 -17.40 -4.72 -15.06
CA ARG A 300 -18.40 -4.87 -16.11
C ARG A 300 -19.44 -3.74 -16.08
N SER A 301 -20.15 -3.57 -17.19
CA SER A 301 -21.23 -2.58 -17.31
C SER A 301 -22.38 -2.83 -16.33
N ASP A 302 -22.61 -4.08 -15.95
CA ASP A 302 -23.58 -4.52 -14.95
C ASP A 302 -23.10 -4.36 -13.50
N GLY A 303 -21.92 -3.75 -13.28
CA GLY A 303 -21.36 -3.52 -11.95
C GLY A 303 -20.75 -4.75 -11.26
N MET A 304 -20.63 -5.88 -11.97
CA MET A 304 -19.92 -7.06 -11.47
C MET A 304 -18.41 -6.95 -11.73
N HIS A 305 -17.64 -7.61 -10.88
CA HIS A 305 -16.19 -7.67 -10.97
C HIS A 305 -15.75 -9.07 -11.34
N VAL A 306 -14.94 -9.21 -12.40
CA VAL A 306 -14.33 -10.49 -12.81
C VAL A 306 -12.85 -10.42 -12.49
N VAL A 307 -12.35 -11.29 -11.61
CA VAL A 307 -10.92 -11.35 -11.22
C VAL A 307 -10.31 -12.64 -11.75
N CYS A 308 -9.14 -12.55 -12.40
CA CYS A 308 -8.40 -13.68 -12.92
C CYS A 308 -7.01 -13.77 -12.25
N LEU A 309 -6.63 -14.95 -11.78
CA LEU A 309 -5.36 -15.20 -11.11
C LEU A 309 -4.61 -16.37 -11.76
N GLY A 310 -3.36 -16.15 -12.17
CA GLY A 310 -2.48 -17.21 -12.66
C GLY A 310 -1.71 -17.86 -11.51
N ILE A 311 -1.92 -19.16 -11.28
CA ILE A 311 -1.19 -19.90 -10.24
C ILE A 311 0.16 -20.34 -10.79
N SER A 312 1.23 -20.03 -10.06
CA SER A 312 2.61 -20.33 -10.45
C SER A 312 3.35 -21.15 -9.40
N GLY A 313 4.42 -21.84 -9.82
CA GLY A 313 5.32 -22.60 -8.94
C GLY A 313 4.86 -24.02 -8.63
N VAL A 314 3.57 -24.34 -8.79
CA VAL A 314 3.08 -25.72 -8.69
C VAL A 314 3.60 -26.53 -9.87
N ASP A 315 4.27 -27.65 -9.58
CA ASP A 315 4.87 -28.52 -10.59
C ASP A 315 5.87 -27.79 -11.52
N ASP A 316 6.62 -26.80 -11.01
CA ASP A 316 7.54 -25.94 -11.79
C ASP A 316 6.90 -25.26 -13.03
N VAL A 317 5.57 -25.06 -13.00
CA VAL A 317 4.84 -24.32 -14.03
C VAL A 317 4.59 -22.89 -13.56
N MET A 318 5.00 -21.91 -14.37
CA MET A 318 4.63 -20.51 -14.18
C MET A 318 3.47 -20.14 -15.12
N THR A 319 2.44 -19.50 -14.58
CA THR A 319 1.25 -19.05 -15.32
C THR A 319 1.10 -17.54 -15.19
N THR A 320 1.01 -16.86 -16.33
CA THR A 320 0.85 -15.39 -16.46
C THR A 320 -0.16 -15.06 -17.55
N PHE A 321 -0.45 -13.79 -17.75
CA PHE A 321 -1.39 -13.32 -18.77
C PHE A 321 -0.74 -12.36 -19.76
N LEU A 322 -1.20 -12.42 -21.00
CA LEU A 322 -0.91 -11.49 -22.08
C LEU A 322 -2.22 -11.06 -22.76
N HIS A 323 -2.09 -10.24 -23.79
CA HIS A 323 -3.17 -9.92 -24.72
C HIS A 323 -2.79 -10.30 -26.16
N ASP A 324 -3.77 -10.52 -27.01
CA ASP A 324 -3.60 -10.56 -28.47
C ASP A 324 -4.09 -9.27 -29.14
N SER A 325 -3.97 -9.18 -30.46
CA SER A 325 -4.36 -8.00 -31.24
C SER A 325 -5.86 -7.63 -31.16
N GLU A 326 -6.72 -8.56 -30.74
CA GLU A 326 -8.17 -8.34 -30.60
C GLU A 326 -8.58 -7.98 -29.17
N GLY A 327 -7.61 -7.96 -28.26
CA GLY A 327 -7.80 -7.73 -26.82
C GLY A 327 -8.32 -8.96 -26.08
N ASN A 328 -8.10 -10.17 -26.60
CA ASN A 328 -8.37 -11.38 -25.83
C ASN A 328 -7.34 -11.56 -24.72
N VAL A 329 -7.77 -12.07 -23.57
CA VAL A 329 -6.86 -12.52 -22.52
C VAL A 329 -6.22 -13.83 -22.97
N ILE A 330 -4.89 -13.84 -23.01
CA ILE A 330 -4.08 -15.02 -23.35
C ILE A 330 -3.40 -15.51 -22.08
N VAL A 331 -3.67 -16.76 -21.71
CA VAL A 331 -2.94 -17.46 -20.65
C VAL A 331 -1.60 -17.90 -21.22
N LYS A 332 -0.50 -17.38 -20.67
CA LYS A 332 0.88 -17.74 -21.03
C LYS A 332 1.46 -18.61 -19.94
N SER A 333 2.07 -19.72 -20.35
CA SER A 333 2.68 -20.65 -19.40
C SER A 333 4.09 -21.06 -19.79
N ARG A 334 4.98 -21.12 -18.80
CA ARG A 334 6.33 -21.69 -18.88
C ARG A 334 6.36 -22.95 -18.03
N ASN A 335 6.71 -24.08 -18.62
CA ASN A 335 6.91 -25.34 -17.91
C ASN A 335 8.38 -25.71 -17.95
N ASP A 336 8.97 -25.82 -16.76
CA ASP A 336 10.36 -26.21 -16.64
C ASP A 336 10.54 -27.72 -16.57
N ARG A 337 9.52 -28.55 -16.34
CA ARG A 337 9.66 -30.02 -16.23
C ARG A 337 9.92 -30.72 -17.57
N ALA A 338 10.61 -31.86 -17.51
CA ALA A 338 10.80 -32.76 -18.66
C ALA A 338 9.52 -33.53 -19.05
N GLU A 339 8.43 -33.34 -18.31
CA GLU A 339 7.11 -33.92 -18.55
C GLU A 339 6.12 -32.82 -18.94
N THR A 340 5.01 -33.21 -19.58
CA THR A 340 3.92 -32.26 -19.88
C THR A 340 3.36 -31.71 -18.57
N GLY A 341 3.31 -30.40 -18.44
CA GLY A 341 2.81 -29.69 -17.27
C GLY A 341 1.34 -29.32 -17.40
N THR A 342 0.79 -28.73 -16.35
CA THR A 342 -0.57 -28.18 -16.34
C THR A 342 -0.54 -26.76 -15.80
N CYS A 343 -0.92 -25.79 -16.62
CA CYS A 343 -1.13 -24.43 -16.14
C CYS A 343 -2.48 -24.33 -15.42
N ARG A 344 -2.57 -23.41 -14.46
CA ARG A 344 -3.73 -23.27 -13.58
C ARG A 344 -4.13 -21.81 -13.47
N VAL A 345 -5.39 -21.50 -13.77
CA VAL A 345 -5.98 -20.17 -13.66
C VAL A 345 -7.24 -20.25 -12.82
N LEU A 346 -7.44 -19.27 -11.93
CA LEU A 346 -8.70 -19.09 -11.23
C LEU A 346 -9.42 -17.86 -11.77
N VAL A 347 -10.73 -17.95 -11.92
CA VAL A 347 -11.59 -16.83 -12.26
C VAL A 347 -12.70 -16.73 -11.22
N ALA A 348 -12.84 -15.57 -10.58
CA ALA A 348 -13.96 -15.29 -9.69
C ALA A 348 -14.81 -14.12 -10.19
N VAL A 349 -16.11 -14.18 -9.93
CA VAL A 349 -17.06 -13.11 -10.24
C VAL A 349 -17.89 -12.78 -9.02
N ALA A 350 -17.93 -11.50 -8.61
CA ALA A 350 -18.68 -11.03 -7.45
C ALA A 350 -19.11 -9.55 -7.57
N ASP A 351 -19.92 -9.10 -6.62
CA ASP A 351 -20.43 -7.72 -6.51
C ASP A 351 -19.36 -6.68 -6.10
N SER A 352 -18.18 -7.13 -5.67
CA SER A 352 -17.04 -6.26 -5.41
C SER A 352 -15.72 -6.90 -5.85
N PHE A 353 -14.74 -6.04 -6.14
CA PHE A 353 -13.37 -6.47 -6.41
C PHE A 353 -12.82 -7.27 -5.23
N GLU A 354 -12.99 -6.79 -4.00
CA GLU A 354 -12.48 -7.42 -2.78
C GLU A 354 -12.96 -8.86 -2.62
N VAL A 355 -14.25 -9.09 -2.84
CA VAL A 355 -14.88 -10.41 -2.68
C VAL A 355 -14.36 -11.37 -3.75
N ALA A 356 -14.33 -10.94 -5.01
CA ALA A 356 -13.79 -11.76 -6.11
C ALA A 356 -12.29 -12.05 -5.93
N ASN A 357 -11.50 -11.06 -5.54
CA ASN A 357 -10.07 -11.20 -5.29
C ASN A 357 -9.78 -12.13 -4.10
N ALA A 358 -10.54 -12.01 -3.00
CA ALA A 358 -10.44 -12.92 -1.87
C ALA A 358 -10.77 -14.37 -2.29
N ALA A 359 -11.79 -14.58 -3.13
CA ALA A 359 -12.19 -15.90 -3.59
C ALA A 359 -11.09 -16.62 -4.37
N VAL A 360 -10.45 -15.95 -5.35
CA VAL A 360 -9.32 -16.55 -6.09
C VAL A 360 -8.14 -16.82 -5.18
N MET A 361 -7.82 -15.91 -4.24
CA MET A 361 -6.68 -16.08 -3.35
C MET A 361 -6.88 -17.21 -2.33
N TYR A 362 -8.07 -17.33 -1.74
CA TYR A 362 -8.38 -18.43 -0.80
C TYR A 362 -8.33 -19.78 -1.49
N HIS A 363 -8.87 -19.87 -2.71
CA HIS A 363 -8.82 -21.11 -3.47
C HIS A 363 -7.41 -21.44 -3.99
N ALA A 364 -6.62 -20.44 -4.39
CA ALA A 364 -5.21 -20.62 -4.74
C ALA A 364 -4.41 -21.24 -3.58
N ARG A 365 -4.67 -20.78 -2.35
CA ARG A 365 -4.03 -21.34 -1.15
C ARG A 365 -4.37 -22.81 -0.94
N LYS A 366 -5.61 -23.24 -1.22
CA LYS A 366 -6.01 -24.66 -1.17
C LYS A 366 -5.26 -25.49 -2.22
N ILE A 367 -5.16 -24.98 -3.45
CA ILE A 367 -4.46 -25.66 -4.55
C ILE A 367 -2.97 -25.82 -4.21
N VAL A 368 -2.29 -24.74 -3.85
CA VAL A 368 -0.85 -24.76 -3.51
C VAL A 368 -0.60 -25.65 -2.30
N GLY A 369 -1.42 -25.54 -1.24
CA GLY A 369 -1.26 -26.35 -0.03
C GLY A 369 -1.52 -27.85 -0.24
N THR A 370 -2.37 -28.23 -1.19
CA THR A 370 -2.67 -29.65 -1.47
C THR A 370 -1.64 -30.28 -2.43
N LEU A 371 -1.13 -29.50 -3.39
CA LEU A 371 -0.30 -30.00 -4.49
C LEU A 371 1.21 -29.83 -4.25
N SER A 372 1.64 -29.08 -3.23
CA SER A 372 3.06 -29.01 -2.88
C SER A 372 3.52 -30.33 -2.24
N SER A 373 3.90 -31.30 -3.08
CA SER A 373 4.21 -32.68 -2.70
C SER A 373 5.58 -32.89 -2.03
N THR A 374 6.39 -31.85 -1.88
CA THR A 374 7.78 -31.91 -1.37
C THR A 374 7.94 -31.50 0.10
N ALA A 375 6.89 -31.04 0.77
CA ALA A 375 7.03 -30.29 2.03
C ALA A 375 6.80 -31.07 3.34
N ALA A 376 6.39 -32.35 3.33
CA ALA A 376 5.94 -32.99 4.58
C ALA A 376 7.01 -33.08 5.70
N THR A 377 8.29 -33.17 5.36
CA THR A 377 9.41 -33.14 6.33
C THR A 377 9.81 -31.73 6.72
N ASP A 378 9.94 -30.82 5.74
CA ASP A 378 10.35 -29.44 5.99
C ASP A 378 9.25 -28.65 6.72
N ASP A 379 7.97 -28.94 6.45
CA ASP A 379 6.81 -28.35 7.17
C ASP A 379 6.79 -28.73 8.64
N LYS A 380 7.14 -29.98 8.99
CA LYS A 380 7.26 -30.39 10.40
C LYS A 380 8.40 -29.67 11.10
N THR A 381 9.54 -29.51 10.42
CA THR A 381 10.67 -28.75 10.95
C THR A 381 10.33 -27.26 11.09
N ILE A 382 9.65 -26.68 10.12
CA ILE A 382 9.15 -25.29 10.15
C ILE A 382 8.18 -25.09 11.31
N GLY A 383 7.23 -26.00 11.50
CA GLY A 383 6.29 -25.97 12.63
C GLY A 383 7.01 -25.99 13.97
N ALA A 384 7.93 -26.95 14.16
CA ALA A 384 8.71 -27.06 15.40
C ALA A 384 9.57 -25.81 15.67
N LEU A 385 10.25 -25.27 14.65
CA LEU A 385 11.03 -24.04 14.80
C LEU A 385 10.15 -22.85 15.12
N THR A 386 8.96 -22.77 14.55
CA THR A 386 8.00 -21.68 14.83
C THR A 386 7.54 -21.75 16.29
N ASP A 387 7.14 -22.92 16.76
CA ASP A 387 6.64 -23.09 18.13
C ASP A 387 7.73 -22.91 19.20
N GLU A 388 8.96 -23.35 18.94
CA GLU A 388 10.05 -23.30 19.93
C GLU A 388 10.85 -21.99 19.92
N LYS A 389 11.06 -21.38 18.75
CA LYS A 389 12.03 -20.28 18.57
C LYS A 389 11.39 -18.93 18.34
N VAL A 390 10.10 -18.84 18.00
CA VAL A 390 9.44 -17.58 17.67
C VAL A 390 8.57 -17.15 18.83
N LYS A 391 8.97 -16.06 19.49
CA LYS A 391 8.15 -15.42 20.54
C LYS A 391 7.40 -14.22 19.95
N PRO A 392 6.09 -14.06 20.24
CA PRO A 392 5.31 -12.95 19.70
C PRO A 392 5.92 -11.57 19.99
N GLU A 393 6.47 -11.37 21.19
CA GLU A 393 7.01 -10.07 21.61
C GLU A 393 8.25 -9.67 20.77
N TRP A 394 9.04 -10.66 20.33
CA TRP A 394 10.20 -10.43 19.46
C TRP A 394 9.82 -9.99 18.06
N LEU A 395 8.68 -10.48 17.56
CA LEU A 395 8.15 -10.07 16.27
C LEU A 395 7.46 -8.72 16.34
N GLU A 396 6.82 -8.40 17.46
CA GLU A 396 6.27 -7.06 17.70
C GLU A 396 7.38 -6.01 17.65
N GLU A 397 8.50 -6.21 18.35
CA GLU A 397 9.64 -5.28 18.30
C GLU A 397 10.26 -5.17 16.89
N TRP A 398 10.26 -6.25 16.13
CA TRP A 398 10.77 -6.26 14.76
C TRP A 398 9.84 -5.52 13.78
N TYR A 399 8.52 -5.72 13.88
CA TYR A 399 7.54 -5.09 12.98
C TYR A 399 7.19 -3.65 13.36
N ASP A 400 7.14 -3.36 14.66
CA ASP A 400 6.69 -2.08 15.20
C ASP A 400 7.88 -1.21 15.66
N GLY A 401 9.12 -1.71 15.60
CA GLY A 401 10.31 -0.93 15.92
C GLY A 401 10.66 0.09 14.83
N LEU A 402 10.92 1.35 15.23
CA LEU A 402 11.48 2.33 14.31
C LEU A 402 12.85 1.84 13.80
N THR A 403 13.03 1.85 12.49
CA THR A 403 14.18 1.19 11.83
C THR A 403 14.98 2.19 11.00
N TYR A 404 16.30 2.17 11.15
CA TYR A 404 17.22 2.93 10.31
C TYR A 404 17.92 2.01 9.30
N CYS A 405 17.94 2.40 8.03
CA CYS A 405 18.63 1.71 6.94
C CYS A 405 19.78 2.57 6.41
N THR A 406 20.96 1.97 6.21
CA THR A 406 22.17 2.71 5.81
C THR A 406 22.24 3.10 4.34
N TRP A 407 21.34 2.60 3.48
CA TRP A 407 21.49 2.65 2.01
C TRP A 407 21.64 4.06 1.43
N ASN A 408 20.58 4.88 1.44
CA ASN A 408 20.62 6.21 0.82
C ASN A 408 21.45 7.19 1.67
N GLY A 409 21.30 7.13 3.00
CA GLY A 409 21.95 8.10 3.90
C GLY A 409 23.48 7.98 3.99
N LEU A 410 24.06 6.77 3.85
CA LEU A 410 25.52 6.56 3.98
C LEU A 410 26.22 6.15 2.68
N GLY A 411 25.42 5.72 1.69
CA GLY A 411 25.88 5.28 0.38
C GLY A 411 26.65 3.95 0.39
N GLN A 412 27.08 3.53 -0.80
CA GLN A 412 27.69 2.21 -1.02
C GLN A 412 29.06 2.04 -0.36
N ALA A 413 29.84 3.12 -0.15
CA ALA A 413 31.15 3.04 0.51
C ALA A 413 30.99 2.94 2.04
N LEU A 414 30.33 1.87 2.51
CA LEU A 414 29.93 1.67 3.89
C LEU A 414 31.11 1.23 4.76
N THR A 415 31.24 1.82 5.95
CA THR A 415 32.27 1.47 6.93
C THR A 415 31.68 1.49 8.34
N ALA A 416 32.32 0.79 9.28
CA ALA A 416 31.95 0.81 10.69
C ALA A 416 31.85 2.25 11.25
N ASP A 417 32.81 3.12 10.91
CA ASP A 417 32.86 4.51 11.38
C ASP A 417 31.69 5.35 10.87
N LYS A 418 31.28 5.17 9.61
CA LYS A 418 30.11 5.86 9.06
C LYS A 418 28.83 5.46 9.81
N ILE A 419 28.67 4.16 10.10
CA ILE A 419 27.50 3.68 10.83
C ILE A 419 27.51 4.20 12.27
N HIS A 420 28.66 4.16 12.96
CA HIS A 420 28.77 4.76 14.30
C HIS A 420 28.44 6.25 14.29
N THR A 421 28.95 7.01 13.33
CA THR A 421 28.64 8.44 13.19
C THR A 421 27.16 8.69 12.98
N ALA A 422 26.48 7.86 12.17
CA ALA A 422 25.05 7.95 11.97
C ALA A 422 24.27 7.67 13.27
N LEU A 423 24.61 6.59 13.98
CA LEU A 423 23.95 6.23 15.24
C LEU A 423 24.20 7.26 16.35
N ASP A 424 25.38 7.86 16.41
CA ASP A 424 25.71 8.97 17.31
C ASP A 424 24.87 10.20 17.00
N SER A 425 24.70 10.52 15.71
CA SER A 425 23.84 11.62 15.26
C SER A 425 22.39 11.38 15.69
N LEU A 426 21.85 10.18 15.46
CA LEU A 426 20.50 9.82 15.89
C LEU A 426 20.34 9.97 17.41
N SER A 427 21.28 9.42 18.18
CA SER A 427 21.27 9.47 19.65
C SER A 427 21.36 10.91 20.17
N SER A 428 22.22 11.74 19.57
CA SER A 428 22.40 13.16 19.93
C SER A 428 21.15 14.00 19.65
N ASN A 429 20.29 13.55 18.74
CA ASN A 429 19.01 14.16 18.41
C ASN A 429 17.81 13.48 19.10
N ASN A 430 18.06 12.59 20.08
CA ASN A 430 17.04 11.81 20.79
C ASN A 430 16.19 10.90 19.89
N ILE A 431 16.73 10.47 18.74
CA ILE A 431 16.09 9.50 17.86
C ILE A 431 16.56 8.11 18.28
N ASN A 432 15.72 7.41 19.05
CA ASN A 432 16.00 6.06 19.50
C ASN A 432 15.41 5.07 18.51
N ILE A 433 16.26 4.43 17.70
CA ILE A 433 15.85 3.34 16.80
C ILE A 433 15.88 2.00 17.54
N THR A 434 15.00 1.09 17.15
CA THR A 434 14.97 -0.30 17.64
C THR A 434 15.75 -1.23 16.72
N ASN A 435 15.68 -0.97 15.42
CA ASN A 435 16.26 -1.84 14.39
C ASN A 435 17.29 -1.06 13.54
N LEU A 436 18.42 -1.69 13.26
CA LEU A 436 19.43 -1.21 12.33
C LEU A 436 19.54 -2.18 11.15
N ILE A 437 19.41 -1.69 9.92
CA ILE A 437 19.68 -2.44 8.69
C ILE A 437 21.01 -1.93 8.11
N ILE A 438 22.03 -2.79 8.17
CA ILE A 438 23.31 -2.61 7.48
C ILE A 438 23.11 -3.10 6.04
N ASP A 439 22.92 -2.15 5.14
CA ASP A 439 22.64 -2.44 3.73
C ASP A 439 23.91 -2.87 2.96
N ASP A 440 23.81 -3.02 1.64
CA ASP A 440 24.82 -3.61 0.76
C ASP A 440 26.24 -3.01 0.97
N ASN A 441 27.24 -3.85 0.66
CA ASN A 441 28.67 -3.56 0.56
C ASN A 441 29.47 -3.66 1.88
N TRP A 442 28.93 -4.37 2.89
CA TRP A 442 29.67 -4.75 4.10
C TRP A 442 30.51 -6.04 3.93
N GLN A 443 30.17 -6.88 2.94
CA GLN A 443 30.72 -8.22 2.76
C GLN A 443 32.16 -8.22 2.23
N SER A 444 32.88 -9.33 2.46
CA SER A 444 34.13 -9.63 1.75
C SER A 444 33.85 -10.06 0.29
N LEU A 445 34.27 -9.23 -0.66
CA LEU A 445 33.96 -9.37 -2.09
C LEU A 445 35.21 -9.46 -2.96
N SER A 446 35.13 -10.24 -4.03
CA SER A 446 36.16 -10.27 -5.07
C SER A 446 36.24 -8.96 -5.85
N GLN A 447 37.38 -8.73 -6.49
CA GLN A 447 37.59 -7.55 -7.34
C GLN A 447 36.68 -7.61 -8.58
N GLY A 448 36.10 -6.47 -8.95
CA GLY A 448 35.29 -6.35 -10.16
C GLY A 448 34.96 -4.90 -10.49
N ASP A 449 34.95 -4.56 -11.78
CA ASP A 449 34.70 -3.19 -12.27
C ASP A 449 33.26 -2.70 -12.01
N THR A 450 32.34 -3.62 -11.69
CA THR A 450 30.91 -3.35 -11.49
C THR A 450 30.39 -4.23 -10.36
N GLN A 451 29.32 -3.78 -9.69
CA GLN A 451 28.65 -4.54 -8.63
C GLN A 451 28.27 -5.97 -9.06
N PHE A 452 27.71 -6.14 -10.28
CA PHE A 452 27.35 -7.45 -10.87
C PHE A 452 28.52 -8.41 -11.18
N LYS A 453 29.77 -7.94 -11.07
CA LYS A 453 30.96 -8.78 -11.26
C LYS A 453 31.65 -9.17 -9.96
N ARG A 454 31.39 -8.43 -8.87
CA ARG A 454 31.93 -8.76 -7.56
C ARG A 454 31.23 -10.01 -7.05
N ALA A 455 31.99 -10.95 -6.52
CA ALA A 455 31.47 -12.23 -6.04
C ALA A 455 31.81 -12.40 -4.56
N TRP A 456 30.97 -13.12 -3.83
CA TRP A 456 31.10 -13.29 -2.39
C TRP A 456 32.23 -14.26 -2.04
N GLN A 457 33.16 -13.85 -1.18
CA GLN A 457 34.37 -14.63 -0.87
C GLN A 457 34.34 -15.30 0.50
N ASP A 458 33.85 -14.60 1.52
CA ASP A 458 33.89 -15.03 2.92
C ASP A 458 32.65 -14.51 3.67
N PHE A 459 32.21 -15.23 4.70
CA PHE A 459 31.09 -14.79 5.55
C PHE A 459 31.44 -13.55 6.38
N GLU A 460 32.72 -13.36 6.71
CA GLU A 460 33.19 -12.19 7.45
C GLU A 460 33.11 -10.90 6.62
N ALA A 461 32.89 -9.79 7.31
CA ALA A 461 32.87 -8.45 6.73
C ALA A 461 34.22 -8.07 6.11
N THR A 462 34.21 -7.15 5.13
CA THR A 462 35.45 -6.69 4.52
C THR A 462 36.37 -6.04 5.56
N PRO A 463 37.67 -6.42 5.65
CA PRO A 463 38.60 -5.81 6.59
C PRO A 463 38.85 -4.32 6.33
N ASP A 464 38.60 -3.84 5.11
CA ASP A 464 38.75 -2.42 4.77
C ASP A 464 37.67 -1.55 5.42
N GLY A 465 36.43 -2.06 5.51
CA GLY A 465 35.29 -1.37 6.12
C GLY A 465 35.05 -1.72 7.58
N PHE A 466 35.45 -2.93 7.99
CA PHE A 466 35.23 -3.53 9.30
C PHE A 466 36.54 -4.20 9.80
N PRO A 467 37.58 -3.43 10.13
CA PRO A 467 38.93 -3.96 10.42
C PRO A 467 39.00 -4.90 11.63
N MET A 468 38.03 -4.81 12.54
CA MET A 468 37.92 -5.67 13.73
C MET A 468 36.88 -6.80 13.58
N GLY A 469 36.29 -6.95 12.38
CA GLY A 469 35.25 -7.93 12.07
C GLY A 469 33.85 -7.55 12.58
N MET A 470 32.83 -8.28 12.11
CA MET A 470 31.43 -8.00 12.39
C MET A 470 31.09 -8.12 13.88
N LYS A 471 31.66 -9.12 14.58
CA LYS A 471 31.39 -9.34 16.01
C LYS A 471 31.83 -8.16 16.90
N ALA A 472 33.00 -7.59 16.63
CA ALA A 472 33.48 -6.44 17.38
C ALA A 472 32.58 -5.22 17.11
N PHE A 473 32.20 -5.02 15.85
CA PHE A 473 31.32 -3.93 15.45
C PHE A 473 29.94 -4.01 16.12
N THR A 474 29.22 -5.13 16.03
CA THR A 474 27.88 -5.26 16.64
C THR A 474 27.92 -5.15 18.16
N SER A 475 28.99 -5.64 18.80
CA SER A 475 29.20 -5.52 20.24
C SER A 475 29.35 -4.05 20.65
N GLU A 476 30.12 -3.26 19.90
CA GLU A 476 30.28 -1.84 20.17
C GLU A 476 29.01 -1.04 19.86
N VAL A 477 28.26 -1.39 18.81
CA VAL A 477 26.92 -0.80 18.52
C VAL A 477 26.00 -0.97 19.72
N ARG A 478 25.84 -2.18 20.24
CA ARG A 478 24.95 -2.43 21.41
C ARG A 478 25.42 -1.75 22.69
N LYS A 479 26.74 -1.64 22.88
CA LYS A 479 27.32 -0.96 24.04
C LYS A 479 27.07 0.54 24.00
N ARG A 480 27.19 1.17 22.82
CA ARG A 480 27.02 2.61 22.63
C ARG A 480 25.54 3.01 22.49
N HIS A 481 24.73 2.16 21.88
CA HIS A 481 23.33 2.41 21.56
C HIS A 481 22.47 1.24 22.06
N PRO A 482 22.19 1.15 23.38
CA PRO A 482 21.48 0.00 23.97
C PRO A 482 20.03 -0.15 23.50
N ASN A 483 19.46 0.88 22.84
CA ASN A 483 18.12 0.82 22.25
C ASN A 483 18.05 -0.04 20.97
N VAL A 484 19.21 -0.31 20.34
CA VAL A 484 19.28 -1.14 19.12
C VAL A 484 19.18 -2.62 19.48
N ASN A 485 17.98 -3.18 19.39
CA ASN A 485 17.69 -4.57 19.73
C ASN A 485 18.03 -5.51 18.56
N HIS A 486 17.71 -5.08 17.34
CA HIS A 486 17.89 -5.89 16.14
C HIS A 486 18.87 -5.24 15.18
N ILE A 487 19.85 -6.04 14.76
CA ILE A 487 20.83 -5.67 13.74
C ILE A 487 20.63 -6.65 12.59
N ALA A 488 20.20 -6.12 11.46
CA ALA A 488 20.04 -6.82 10.21
C ALA A 488 21.21 -6.52 9.27
N VAL A 489 21.60 -7.51 8.47
CA VAL A 489 22.54 -7.33 7.36
C VAL A 489 21.89 -7.68 6.04
N TRP A 490 22.26 -6.96 4.99
CA TRP A 490 21.83 -7.24 3.62
C TRP A 490 22.66 -8.37 2.98
N HIS A 491 22.05 -9.24 2.18
CA HIS A 491 22.76 -10.14 1.25
C HIS A 491 21.84 -10.58 0.10
N ALA A 492 22.39 -11.04 -1.02
CA ALA A 492 21.59 -11.63 -2.10
C ALA A 492 21.35 -13.13 -1.90
N ILE A 493 20.32 -13.69 -2.55
CA ILE A 493 19.94 -15.12 -2.38
C ILE A 493 20.97 -16.10 -2.98
N LEU A 494 21.64 -15.74 -4.09
CA LEU A 494 22.60 -16.61 -4.79
C LEU A 494 24.07 -16.21 -4.55
N GLY A 495 24.36 -15.54 -3.42
CA GLY A 495 25.69 -15.01 -3.07
C GLY A 495 25.70 -13.48 -3.02
N TYR A 496 26.63 -12.85 -3.73
CA TYR A 496 26.56 -11.41 -4.05
C TYR A 496 25.91 -11.20 -5.43
N TRP A 497 25.83 -9.96 -5.91
CA TRP A 497 25.32 -9.64 -7.26
C TRP A 497 26.04 -10.43 -8.39
N GLY A 498 27.33 -10.71 -8.24
CA GLY A 498 28.12 -11.58 -9.14
C GLY A 498 28.28 -13.03 -8.68
N GLY A 499 27.49 -13.48 -7.70
CA GLY A 499 27.51 -14.85 -7.18
C GLY A 499 28.52 -15.08 -6.09
N VAL A 500 29.14 -16.27 -6.11
CA VAL A 500 30.17 -16.74 -5.19
C VAL A 500 31.49 -16.84 -5.92
N ASP A 501 32.59 -16.38 -5.29
CA ASP A 501 33.93 -16.57 -5.85
C ASP A 501 34.34 -18.05 -5.64
N PRO A 502 34.54 -18.85 -6.70
CA PRO A 502 34.93 -20.25 -6.57
C PRO A 502 36.30 -20.42 -5.88
N ASN A 503 37.15 -19.39 -5.90
CA ASN A 503 38.44 -19.39 -5.22
C ASN A 503 38.38 -18.76 -3.82
N GLY A 504 37.24 -18.18 -3.42
CA GLY A 504 37.01 -17.66 -2.08
C GLY A 504 36.80 -18.79 -1.05
N LYS A 505 36.79 -18.45 0.24
CA LYS A 505 36.59 -19.45 1.31
C LYS A 505 35.24 -20.16 1.19
N ILE A 506 34.19 -19.44 0.79
CA ILE A 506 32.86 -20.02 0.54
C ILE A 506 32.94 -21.02 -0.61
N GLY A 507 33.50 -20.62 -1.76
CA GLY A 507 33.60 -21.47 -2.96
C GLY A 507 34.52 -22.68 -2.81
N GLN A 508 35.48 -22.63 -1.88
CA GLN A 508 36.34 -23.77 -1.52
C GLN A 508 35.68 -24.72 -0.50
N LYS A 509 34.78 -24.20 0.34
CA LYS A 509 34.12 -24.99 1.41
C LYS A 509 32.92 -25.77 0.88
N TYR A 510 32.15 -25.19 -0.04
CA TYR A 510 30.94 -25.78 -0.60
C TYR A 510 31.12 -26.06 -2.09
N LYS A 511 30.43 -27.06 -2.61
CA LYS A 511 30.38 -27.32 -4.05
C LYS A 511 29.77 -26.11 -4.75
N THR A 512 30.45 -25.61 -5.79
CA THR A 512 29.93 -24.53 -6.64
C THR A 512 29.61 -25.02 -8.04
N VAL A 513 28.63 -24.39 -8.68
CA VAL A 513 28.21 -24.65 -10.06
C VAL A 513 28.11 -23.33 -10.82
N GLU A 514 28.48 -23.35 -12.11
CA GLU A 514 28.25 -22.20 -13.01
C GLU A 514 26.83 -22.28 -13.56
N VAL A 515 26.09 -21.17 -13.43
CA VAL A 515 24.76 -20.98 -14.00
C VAL A 515 24.74 -19.71 -14.85
N GLU A 516 23.73 -19.58 -15.70
CA GLU A 516 23.58 -18.45 -16.62
C GLU A 516 22.26 -17.72 -16.36
N LYS A 517 22.31 -16.39 -16.29
CA LYS A 517 21.12 -15.54 -16.20
C LYS A 517 20.68 -15.10 -17.60
N GLU A 518 19.36 -14.91 -17.77
CA GLU A 518 18.77 -14.34 -18.97
C GLU A 518 19.49 -13.03 -19.39
N PRO A 519 19.63 -12.77 -20.71
CA PRO A 519 20.24 -11.53 -21.19
C PRO A 519 19.56 -10.29 -20.60
N GLY A 520 20.34 -9.34 -20.05
CA GLY A 520 19.76 -8.20 -19.34
C GLY A 520 20.79 -7.42 -18.53
N VAL A 521 20.35 -6.61 -17.56
CA VAL A 521 21.24 -5.78 -16.72
C VAL A 521 22.13 -6.70 -15.88
N ALA A 522 21.50 -7.72 -15.30
CA ALA A 522 22.16 -8.78 -14.55
C ALA A 522 22.60 -9.97 -15.44
N GLY A 523 22.53 -9.87 -16.78
CA GLY A 523 22.78 -11.04 -17.65
C GLY A 523 24.21 -11.57 -17.55
N GLY A 524 24.38 -12.85 -17.86
CA GLY A 524 25.68 -13.51 -17.94
C GLY A 524 25.85 -14.66 -16.96
N LYS A 525 27.05 -15.24 -16.99
CA LYS A 525 27.43 -16.43 -16.22
C LYS A 525 28.05 -16.06 -14.88
N PHE A 526 27.74 -16.86 -13.87
CA PHE A 526 28.24 -16.67 -12.51
C PHE A 526 28.19 -17.99 -11.75
N HIS A 527 28.96 -18.07 -10.66
CA HIS A 527 29.01 -19.26 -9.82
C HIS A 527 28.07 -19.10 -8.62
N ILE A 528 27.36 -20.16 -8.28
CA ILE A 528 26.53 -20.27 -7.09
C ILE A 528 26.95 -21.51 -6.30
N VAL A 529 26.54 -21.61 -5.04
CA VAL A 529 26.64 -22.89 -4.31
C VAL A 529 25.65 -23.87 -4.94
N ALA A 530 26.04 -25.13 -5.08
CA ALA A 530 25.16 -26.16 -5.61
C ALA A 530 23.93 -26.33 -4.71
N ALA A 531 22.76 -26.60 -5.29
CA ALA A 531 21.50 -26.74 -4.54
C ALA A 531 21.61 -27.74 -3.37
N GLU A 532 22.32 -28.85 -3.57
CA GLU A 532 22.58 -29.89 -2.55
C GLU A 532 23.34 -29.38 -1.30
N ASP A 533 24.13 -28.31 -1.43
CA ASP A 533 24.89 -27.70 -0.33
C ASP A 533 24.24 -26.41 0.22
N ALA A 534 23.17 -25.91 -0.41
CA ALA A 534 22.55 -24.63 -0.08
C ALA A 534 22.03 -24.58 1.37
N LYS A 535 21.35 -25.65 1.83
CA LYS A 535 20.86 -25.77 3.22
C LYS A 535 21.99 -25.66 4.24
N GLN A 536 23.11 -26.35 3.99
CA GLN A 536 24.27 -26.31 4.89
C GLN A 536 24.97 -24.95 4.87
N MET A 537 25.10 -24.33 3.68
CA MET A 537 25.69 -23.00 3.54
C MET A 537 24.90 -21.95 4.31
N TYR A 538 23.58 -21.91 4.16
CA TYR A 538 22.73 -20.96 4.87
C TYR A 538 22.74 -21.18 6.39
N ASP A 539 22.72 -22.44 6.84
CA ASP A 539 22.79 -22.75 8.27
C ASP A 539 24.11 -22.28 8.89
N ASP A 540 25.24 -22.51 8.21
CA ASP A 540 26.55 -22.04 8.68
C ASP A 540 26.68 -20.51 8.61
N PHE A 541 26.18 -19.88 7.54
CA PHE A 541 26.22 -18.43 7.36
C PHE A 541 25.43 -17.74 8.47
N TYR A 542 24.18 -18.16 8.71
CA TYR A 542 23.35 -17.52 9.72
C TYR A 542 23.77 -17.85 11.14
N ARG A 543 24.39 -19.02 11.37
CA ARG A 543 25.07 -19.30 12.64
C ARG A 543 26.22 -18.31 12.86
N PHE A 544 27.08 -18.10 11.87
CA PHE A 544 28.17 -17.12 11.95
C PHE A 544 27.65 -15.71 12.25
N LEU A 545 26.59 -15.27 11.55
CA LEU A 545 25.95 -13.98 11.80
C LEU A 545 25.40 -13.88 13.23
N SER A 546 24.69 -14.90 13.70
CA SER A 546 24.15 -14.99 15.05
C SER A 546 25.24 -14.92 16.13
N GLU A 547 26.33 -15.69 15.96
CA GLU A 547 27.51 -15.66 16.84
C GLU A 547 28.28 -14.33 16.79
N SER A 548 28.13 -13.60 15.69
CA SER A 548 28.64 -12.23 15.49
C SER A 548 27.65 -11.17 15.96
N GLY A 549 26.54 -11.55 16.60
CA GLY A 549 25.56 -10.63 17.16
C GLY A 549 24.57 -10.03 16.15
N VAL A 550 24.57 -10.45 14.89
CA VAL A 550 23.51 -10.13 13.92
C VAL A 550 22.33 -11.07 14.19
N ASN A 551 21.11 -10.55 14.21
CA ASN A 551 19.93 -11.36 14.60
C ASN A 551 18.75 -11.19 13.64
N SER A 552 18.99 -10.62 12.46
CA SER A 552 18.01 -10.39 11.40
C SER A 552 18.74 -10.27 10.05
N VAL A 553 18.01 -10.36 8.93
CA VAL A 553 18.58 -10.19 7.58
C VAL A 553 17.62 -9.45 6.64
N LYS A 554 18.17 -8.73 5.67
CA LYS A 554 17.45 -8.29 4.46
C LYS A 554 18.00 -9.09 3.28
N THR A 555 17.20 -9.99 2.72
CA THR A 555 17.63 -10.87 1.64
C THR A 555 17.06 -10.40 0.33
N ASP A 556 17.97 -10.02 -0.56
CA ASP A 556 17.67 -9.33 -1.79
C ASP A 556 17.99 -10.16 -3.02
N ALA A 557 17.75 -9.58 -4.19
CA ALA A 557 17.94 -10.20 -5.50
C ALA A 557 17.32 -11.61 -5.61
N GLN A 558 16.20 -11.86 -4.92
CA GLN A 558 15.57 -13.18 -4.91
C GLN A 558 15.05 -13.60 -6.29
N PHE A 559 14.67 -12.62 -7.11
CA PHE A 559 14.33 -12.80 -8.52
C PHE A 559 15.43 -13.44 -9.37
N PHE A 560 16.69 -13.51 -8.91
CA PHE A 560 17.73 -14.25 -9.62
C PHE A 560 17.34 -15.71 -9.87
N LEU A 561 16.54 -16.31 -8.99
CA LEU A 561 15.99 -17.65 -9.16
C LEU A 561 15.11 -17.76 -10.41
N ASP A 562 14.32 -16.71 -10.71
CA ASP A 562 13.45 -16.65 -11.88
C ASP A 562 14.20 -16.27 -13.16
N LEU A 563 15.33 -15.58 -13.03
CA LEU A 563 16.20 -15.15 -14.13
C LEU A 563 17.22 -16.19 -14.59
N LEU A 564 17.39 -17.32 -13.91
CA LEU A 564 18.24 -18.39 -14.42
C LEU A 564 17.70 -18.80 -15.80
N LEU A 565 18.56 -18.85 -16.82
CA LEU A 565 18.16 -19.03 -18.22
C LEU A 565 17.64 -20.45 -18.50
N HIS A 566 18.33 -21.46 -17.98
CA HIS A 566 18.10 -22.86 -18.32
C HIS A 566 17.07 -23.51 -17.38
N ALA A 567 16.12 -24.25 -17.95
CA ALA A 567 15.08 -24.94 -17.20
C ALA A 567 15.61 -25.91 -16.13
N PRO A 568 16.67 -26.73 -16.38
CA PRO A 568 17.26 -27.58 -15.35
C PRO A 568 17.76 -26.82 -14.12
N ASP A 569 18.31 -25.63 -14.30
CA ASP A 569 18.84 -24.82 -13.20
C ASP A 569 17.69 -24.29 -12.34
N ARG A 570 16.63 -23.74 -12.94
CA ARG A 570 15.44 -23.29 -12.21
C ARG A 570 14.79 -24.42 -11.41
N ARG A 571 14.60 -25.60 -12.01
CA ARG A 571 14.05 -26.78 -11.31
C ARG A 571 14.89 -27.20 -10.11
N ALA A 572 16.21 -27.13 -10.23
CA ALA A 572 17.12 -27.56 -9.18
C ALA A 572 17.26 -26.53 -8.05
N VAL A 573 17.22 -25.23 -8.38
CA VAL A 573 17.67 -24.16 -7.49
C VAL A 573 16.51 -23.41 -6.82
N THR A 574 15.42 -23.12 -7.54
CA THR A 574 14.38 -22.17 -7.07
C THR A 574 13.79 -22.55 -5.71
N THR A 575 13.20 -23.74 -5.60
CA THR A 575 12.56 -24.20 -4.36
C THR A 575 13.59 -24.48 -3.27
N GLU A 576 14.69 -25.14 -3.62
CA GLU A 576 15.72 -25.55 -2.63
C GLU A 576 16.36 -24.35 -1.94
N TYR A 577 16.67 -23.27 -2.68
CA TYR A 577 17.21 -22.05 -2.09
C TYR A 577 16.19 -21.30 -1.22
N GLN A 578 14.92 -21.23 -1.64
CA GLN A 578 13.86 -20.61 -0.85
C GLN A 578 13.64 -21.37 0.47
N ASP A 579 13.68 -22.69 0.44
CA ASP A 579 13.52 -23.53 1.63
C ASP A 579 14.76 -23.47 2.53
N ALA A 580 15.98 -23.53 1.96
CA ALA A 580 17.23 -23.35 2.70
C ALA A 580 17.27 -22.01 3.46
N TRP A 581 16.92 -20.93 2.76
CA TRP A 581 16.83 -19.59 3.33
C TRP A 581 15.77 -19.51 4.44
N THR A 582 14.58 -20.08 4.18
CA THR A 582 13.47 -20.10 5.15
C THR A 582 13.87 -20.80 6.45
N LEU A 583 14.41 -22.01 6.33
CA LEU A 583 14.82 -22.82 7.48
C LEU A 583 15.90 -22.11 8.30
N ALA A 584 16.86 -21.47 7.63
CA ALA A 584 17.94 -20.76 8.31
C ALA A 584 17.43 -19.54 9.08
N HIS A 585 16.59 -18.67 8.49
CA HIS A 585 16.11 -17.48 9.22
C HIS A 585 15.15 -17.84 10.36
N LEU A 586 14.37 -18.93 10.23
CA LEU A 586 13.54 -19.44 11.34
C LEU A 586 14.42 -19.94 12.49
N ARG A 587 15.47 -20.71 12.17
CA ARG A 587 16.36 -21.33 13.15
C ARG A 587 17.21 -20.32 13.92
N HIS A 588 17.81 -19.36 13.22
CA HIS A 588 18.82 -18.47 13.79
C HIS A 588 18.28 -17.08 14.16
N PHE A 589 17.23 -16.61 13.49
CA PHE A 589 16.72 -15.24 13.62
C PHE A 589 15.27 -15.15 14.09
N SER A 590 14.64 -16.27 14.46
CA SER A 590 13.25 -16.29 14.92
C SER A 590 12.30 -15.62 13.91
N SER A 591 12.52 -15.86 12.61
CA SER A 591 11.76 -15.27 11.50
C SER A 591 12.01 -13.78 11.21
N ARG A 592 12.95 -13.11 11.88
CA ARG A 592 13.31 -11.72 11.58
C ARG A 592 14.10 -11.63 10.26
N ALA A 593 13.37 -11.59 9.16
CA ALA A 593 13.90 -11.45 7.82
C ALA A 593 13.03 -10.50 6.99
N ILE A 594 13.67 -9.77 6.08
CA ILE A 594 13.03 -8.99 5.02
C ILE A 594 13.31 -9.71 3.70
N SER A 595 12.25 -10.04 2.97
CA SER A 595 12.33 -10.63 1.65
C SER A 595 12.16 -9.54 0.60
N CYS A 596 13.25 -9.23 -0.08
CA CYS A 596 13.36 -8.15 -1.05
C CYS A 596 13.60 -8.72 -2.46
N MET A 597 13.12 -8.00 -3.48
CA MET A 597 13.16 -8.41 -4.90
C MET A 597 12.54 -9.79 -5.14
N SER A 598 11.45 -10.10 -4.44
CA SER A 598 10.90 -11.45 -4.32
C SER A 598 9.49 -11.58 -4.87
N GLN A 599 9.03 -10.63 -5.72
CA GLN A 599 7.69 -10.68 -6.31
C GLN A 599 7.60 -11.48 -7.61
N ALA A 600 8.61 -12.32 -7.91
CA ALA A 600 8.53 -13.29 -8.99
C ALA A 600 7.40 -14.32 -8.68
N PRO A 601 6.52 -14.67 -9.64
CA PRO A 601 5.35 -15.50 -9.37
C PRO A 601 5.65 -16.80 -8.63
N GLN A 602 6.70 -17.54 -9.01
CA GLN A 602 7.05 -18.78 -8.31
C GLN A 602 7.35 -18.56 -6.81
N ILE A 603 7.99 -17.44 -6.45
CA ILE A 603 8.30 -17.08 -5.06
C ILE A 603 7.04 -16.65 -4.30
N LEU A 604 6.16 -15.86 -4.95
CA LEU A 604 4.88 -15.42 -4.36
C LEU A 604 4.04 -16.61 -3.90
N PHE A 605 3.92 -17.64 -4.73
CA PHE A 605 3.09 -18.81 -4.43
C PHE A 605 3.80 -19.84 -3.53
N HIS A 606 5.12 -20.01 -3.64
CA HIS A 606 5.88 -20.97 -2.81
C HIS A 606 6.13 -20.46 -1.39
N SER A 607 6.67 -19.25 -1.25
CA SER A 607 7.19 -18.75 0.03
C SER A 607 6.23 -17.82 0.76
N GLN A 608 5.36 -17.11 0.03
CA GLN A 608 4.58 -16.00 0.59
C GLN A 608 3.08 -16.33 0.72
N LEU A 609 2.50 -17.16 -0.12
CA LEU A 609 1.09 -17.55 -0.03
C LEU A 609 0.77 -18.50 1.15
N PRO A 610 1.62 -19.48 1.52
CA PRO A 610 1.36 -20.39 2.63
C PRO A 610 1.34 -19.69 4.00
N THR A 611 0.40 -20.07 4.86
CA THR A 611 0.21 -19.50 6.22
C THR A 611 0.76 -20.41 7.33
N ASN A 612 1.67 -21.31 7.01
CA ASN A 612 2.29 -22.26 7.94
C ASN A 612 3.55 -21.70 8.65
N LYS A 613 3.84 -20.41 8.49
CA LYS A 613 5.03 -19.70 8.98
C LYS A 613 4.59 -18.36 9.60
N PRO A 614 5.40 -17.72 10.46
CA PRO A 614 5.17 -16.31 10.82
C PRO A 614 5.13 -15.41 9.59
N ARG A 615 4.40 -14.29 9.66
CA ARG A 615 4.35 -13.31 8.57
C ARG A 615 5.75 -12.80 8.25
N LEU A 616 6.09 -12.71 6.97
CA LEU A 616 7.39 -12.21 6.52
C LEU A 616 7.30 -10.74 6.11
N LEU A 617 8.31 -9.92 6.41
CA LEU A 617 8.39 -8.58 5.82
C LEU A 617 8.76 -8.73 4.34
N VAL A 618 7.96 -8.19 3.42
CA VAL A 618 8.20 -8.32 1.97
C VAL A 618 8.19 -6.95 1.32
N ARG A 619 9.29 -6.59 0.64
CA ARG A 619 9.39 -5.33 -0.10
C ARG A 619 8.35 -5.33 -1.22
N ASN A 620 7.48 -4.31 -1.22
CA ASN A 620 6.22 -4.34 -1.95
C ASN A 620 6.23 -3.53 -3.26
N SER A 621 7.31 -2.84 -3.60
CA SER A 621 7.48 -1.98 -4.79
C SER A 621 8.89 -2.01 -5.33
N ASP A 622 9.25 -1.10 -6.26
CA ASP A 622 10.65 -0.76 -6.51
C ASP A 622 11.23 0.16 -5.40
N ASP A 623 12.50 0.55 -5.53
CA ASP A 623 13.21 1.40 -4.56
C ASP A 623 12.60 2.80 -4.46
N PHE A 624 12.75 3.43 -3.29
CA PHE A 624 12.62 4.86 -3.11
C PHE A 624 13.85 5.57 -3.69
N PHE A 625 13.62 6.42 -4.71
CA PHE A 625 14.64 7.24 -5.35
C PHE A 625 14.49 8.71 -4.89
N PRO A 626 15.28 9.20 -3.91
CA PRO A 626 15.10 10.55 -3.35
C PRO A 626 15.23 11.65 -4.42
N GLU A 627 16.14 11.48 -5.37
CA GLU A 627 16.47 12.52 -6.36
C GLU A 627 15.54 12.52 -7.59
N VAL A 628 14.57 11.59 -7.67
CA VAL A 628 13.67 11.45 -8.83
C VAL A 628 12.26 11.88 -8.44
N ALA A 629 11.97 13.18 -8.59
CA ALA A 629 10.70 13.78 -8.17
C ALA A 629 9.45 13.05 -8.72
N ALA A 630 9.49 12.61 -9.98
CA ALA A 630 8.38 11.90 -10.62
C ALA A 630 8.09 10.51 -10.02
N SER A 631 9.08 9.91 -9.33
CA SER A 631 8.91 8.58 -8.73
C SER A 631 8.09 8.61 -7.44
N HIS A 632 8.01 9.73 -6.70
CA HIS A 632 7.36 9.73 -5.38
C HIS A 632 5.86 9.40 -5.42
N PRO A 633 5.05 10.04 -6.30
CA PRO A 633 3.64 9.65 -6.44
C PRO A 633 3.48 8.22 -6.94
N TRP A 634 4.30 7.81 -7.91
CA TRP A 634 4.27 6.47 -8.49
C TRP A 634 4.60 5.39 -7.47
N HIS A 635 5.58 5.63 -6.59
CA HIS A 635 6.00 4.71 -5.54
C HIS A 635 4.83 4.36 -4.62
N ILE A 636 4.09 5.38 -4.17
CA ILE A 636 2.96 5.20 -3.26
C ILE A 636 1.77 4.58 -4.00
N PHE A 637 1.51 5.01 -5.24
CA PHE A 637 0.49 4.40 -6.10
C PHE A 637 0.74 2.91 -6.33
N CYS A 638 1.97 2.54 -6.68
CA CYS A 638 2.38 1.15 -6.92
C CYS A 638 2.23 0.32 -5.66
N ASN A 639 2.70 0.81 -4.51
CA ASN A 639 2.56 0.10 -3.24
C ASN A 639 1.09 -0.16 -2.86
N ALA A 640 0.24 0.86 -2.95
CA ALA A 640 -1.18 0.77 -2.61
C ALA A 640 -1.94 -0.24 -3.49
N HIS A 641 -1.58 -0.35 -4.77
CA HIS A 641 -2.19 -1.31 -5.69
C HIS A 641 -1.60 -2.72 -5.57
N ASN A 642 -0.28 -2.85 -5.36
CA ASN A 642 0.33 -4.15 -5.08
C ASN A 642 -0.26 -4.77 -3.80
N ALA A 643 -0.62 -3.93 -2.82
CA ALA A 643 -1.31 -4.34 -1.60
C ALA A 643 -2.70 -4.98 -1.83
N LEU A 644 -3.36 -4.76 -2.99
CA LEU A 644 -4.57 -5.52 -3.35
C LEU A 644 -4.29 -7.02 -3.42
N PHE A 645 -3.08 -7.41 -3.85
CA PHE A 645 -2.64 -8.80 -3.90
C PHE A 645 -1.91 -9.21 -2.61
N THR A 646 -0.92 -8.42 -2.16
CA THR A 646 -0.04 -8.84 -1.05
C THR A 646 -0.75 -8.92 0.29
N GLN A 647 -1.89 -8.25 0.49
CA GLN A 647 -2.74 -8.44 1.69
C GLN A 647 -3.23 -9.89 1.89
N HIS A 648 -3.30 -10.67 0.81
CA HIS A 648 -3.78 -12.07 0.85
C HIS A 648 -2.63 -13.08 0.99
N LEU A 649 -1.39 -12.61 0.99
CA LEU A 649 -0.21 -13.42 1.30
C LEU A 649 0.05 -13.40 2.81
N ASN A 650 0.86 -14.33 3.29
CA ASN A 650 1.35 -14.40 4.66
C ASN A 650 2.53 -13.44 4.89
N VAL A 651 2.31 -12.16 4.61
CA VAL A 651 3.36 -11.13 4.61
C VAL A 651 2.89 -9.86 5.29
N LEU A 652 3.84 -9.00 5.67
CA LEU A 652 3.62 -7.59 5.94
C LEU A 652 4.32 -6.79 4.83
N PRO A 653 3.56 -6.05 4.02
CA PRO A 653 4.14 -5.25 2.93
C PRO A 653 5.05 -4.16 3.47
N ASP A 654 6.32 -4.21 3.10
CA ASP A 654 7.31 -3.18 3.33
C ASP A 654 7.29 -2.19 2.15
N TRP A 655 6.94 -0.94 2.45
CA TRP A 655 6.80 0.14 1.46
C TRP A 655 8.12 0.87 1.18
N ASP A 656 9.24 0.27 1.57
CA ASP A 656 10.60 0.77 1.41
C ASP A 656 10.95 1.96 2.32
N MET A 657 12.25 2.17 2.51
CA MET A 657 12.76 3.32 3.25
C MET A 657 12.41 4.66 2.59
N PHE A 658 12.54 5.75 3.35
CA PHE A 658 12.46 7.12 2.84
C PHE A 658 13.33 8.06 3.69
N GLN A 659 13.45 9.32 3.28
CA GLN A 659 14.16 10.35 4.05
C GLN A 659 13.14 11.28 4.72
N THR A 660 13.34 11.54 6.02
CA THR A 660 12.50 12.43 6.82
C THR A 660 12.82 13.89 6.56
N SER A 661 14.06 14.20 6.18
CA SER A 661 14.47 15.55 5.75
C SER A 661 14.44 15.64 4.22
N HIS A 662 13.23 15.67 3.64
CA HIS A 662 13.01 15.68 2.20
C HIS A 662 11.72 16.45 1.84
N PRO A 663 11.61 17.14 0.68
CA PRO A 663 10.37 17.84 0.29
C PRO A 663 9.11 16.97 0.29
N TRP A 664 9.27 15.67 -0.03
CA TRP A 664 8.18 14.68 -0.02
C TRP A 664 8.07 13.89 1.30
N ALA A 665 8.76 14.30 2.36
CA ALA A 665 8.87 13.50 3.58
C ALA A 665 7.51 13.24 4.25
N GLY A 666 6.67 14.27 4.40
CA GLY A 666 5.32 14.11 4.96
C GLY A 666 4.45 13.15 4.14
N PHE A 667 4.54 13.25 2.81
CA PHE A 667 3.82 12.40 1.86
C PHE A 667 4.21 10.92 2.02
N HIS A 668 5.52 10.63 2.12
CA HIS A 668 6.03 9.28 2.35
C HIS A 668 5.75 8.77 3.77
N ALA A 669 5.93 9.61 4.80
CA ALA A 669 5.67 9.29 6.19
C ALA A 669 4.21 8.85 6.41
N ALA A 670 3.26 9.62 5.89
CA ALA A 670 1.84 9.29 5.96
C ALA A 670 1.52 7.96 5.27
N ALA A 671 2.09 7.72 4.09
CA ALA A 671 1.91 6.46 3.36
C ALA A 671 2.45 5.25 4.14
N ARG A 672 3.63 5.35 4.75
CA ARG A 672 4.18 4.27 5.60
C ARG A 672 3.34 4.08 6.86
N ALA A 673 2.86 5.15 7.49
CA ALA A 673 2.00 5.05 8.67
C ALA A 673 0.70 4.29 8.39
N VAL A 674 0.03 4.55 7.26
CA VAL A 674 -1.23 3.85 6.90
C VAL A 674 -1.02 2.49 6.22
N SER A 675 0.21 2.14 5.83
CA SER A 675 0.51 0.90 5.11
C SER A 675 0.19 -0.40 5.87
N GLY A 676 0.13 -0.34 7.21
CA GLY A 676 0.03 -1.54 8.05
C GLY A 676 1.32 -2.39 8.08
N GLY A 677 2.40 -1.90 7.44
CA GLY A 677 3.74 -2.47 7.43
C GLY A 677 4.74 -1.69 8.30
N PRO A 678 6.04 -1.99 8.18
CA PRO A 678 7.09 -1.32 8.95
C PRO A 678 7.38 0.10 8.43
N ILE A 679 8.08 0.91 9.23
CA ILE A 679 8.59 2.23 8.81
C ILE A 679 10.11 2.24 8.89
N TYR A 680 10.74 2.41 7.74
CA TYR A 680 12.18 2.52 7.57
C TYR A 680 12.55 3.93 7.15
N PHE A 681 13.57 4.52 7.77
CA PHE A 681 14.14 5.78 7.31
C PHE A 681 15.64 5.67 7.06
N THR A 682 16.16 6.54 6.20
CA THR A 682 17.54 6.45 5.68
C THR A 682 18.17 7.85 5.55
N ASP A 683 17.94 8.67 6.56
CA ASP A 683 18.47 10.02 6.62
C ASP A 683 20.00 10.05 6.62
N GLU A 684 20.54 11.11 6.00
CA GLU A 684 21.93 11.48 6.22
C GLU A 684 22.15 11.92 7.68
N PRO A 685 23.31 11.61 8.29
CA PRO A 685 23.62 12.07 9.65
C PRO A 685 23.47 13.59 9.79
N GLY A 686 22.65 14.04 10.74
CA GLY A 686 22.39 15.44 11.05
C GLY A 686 21.24 16.06 10.27
N LYS A 687 20.62 15.33 9.32
CA LYS A 687 19.46 15.78 8.54
C LYS A 687 18.22 14.99 8.92
N HIS A 688 17.62 15.34 10.05
CA HIS A 688 16.45 14.64 10.60
C HIS A 688 15.29 15.62 10.81
N ASP A 689 14.08 15.23 10.41
CA ASP A 689 12.86 15.93 10.80
C ASP A 689 12.27 15.29 12.07
N LEU A 690 12.60 15.89 13.22
CA LEU A 690 12.18 15.37 14.52
C LEU A 690 10.67 15.45 14.75
N GLU A 691 10.01 16.47 14.19
CA GLU A 691 8.57 16.63 14.31
C GLU A 691 7.88 15.51 13.53
N LEU A 692 8.28 15.27 12.29
CA LEU A 692 7.73 14.22 11.45
C LEU A 692 7.98 12.81 12.03
N ILE A 693 9.18 12.53 12.54
CA ILE A 693 9.47 11.28 13.26
C ILE A 693 8.54 11.14 14.46
N GLY A 694 8.34 12.23 15.20
CA GLY A 694 7.40 12.29 16.32
C GLY A 694 5.95 12.04 15.93
N GLN A 695 5.53 12.37 14.70
CA GLN A 695 4.17 12.10 14.23
C GLN A 695 3.94 10.62 13.86
N MET A 696 4.98 9.89 13.44
CA MET A 696 4.88 8.46 13.09
C MET A 696 5.11 7.52 14.27
N THR A 697 5.74 8.00 15.35
CA THR A 697 6.24 7.16 16.45
C THR A 697 5.72 7.60 17.81
N ALA A 698 5.80 6.71 18.79
CA ALA A 698 5.51 7.00 20.19
C ALA A 698 6.46 6.23 21.11
N GLN A 699 6.62 6.73 22.34
CA GLN A 699 7.40 6.05 23.36
C GLN A 699 6.52 5.08 24.13
N THR A 700 7.00 3.86 24.35
CA THR A 700 6.37 2.92 25.28
C THR A 700 6.69 3.29 26.73
N PRO A 701 5.93 2.78 27.72
CA PRO A 701 6.25 2.97 29.15
C PRO A 701 7.67 2.51 29.55
N ARG A 702 8.24 1.55 28.83
CA ARG A 702 9.64 1.08 28.97
C ARG A 702 10.68 1.92 28.20
N GLY A 703 10.29 3.02 27.56
CA GLY A 703 11.20 3.91 26.85
C GLY A 703 11.68 3.42 25.48
N LYS A 704 10.98 2.43 24.89
CA LYS A 704 11.22 2.03 23.48
C LYS A 704 10.41 2.91 22.52
N THR A 705 11.02 3.31 21.41
CA THR A 705 10.31 3.98 20.31
C THR A 705 9.64 2.95 19.40
N VAL A 706 8.32 3.06 19.27
CA VAL A 706 7.51 2.20 18.40
C VAL A 706 6.74 3.03 17.38
N ILE A 707 6.46 2.43 16.22
CA ILE A 707 5.50 2.95 15.25
C ILE A 707 4.08 2.55 15.68
N LEU A 708 3.08 3.33 15.28
CA LEU A 708 1.68 3.02 15.55
C LEU A 708 1.06 2.27 14.37
N ARG A 709 1.56 1.05 14.12
CA ARG A 709 1.19 0.25 12.95
C ARG A 709 -0.28 -0.18 12.99
N PRO A 710 -1.08 0.08 11.94
CA PRO A 710 -2.43 -0.44 11.82
C PRO A 710 -2.52 -1.98 11.84
N HIS A 711 -3.69 -2.52 12.20
CA HIS A 711 -3.88 -3.97 12.29
C HIS A 711 -4.05 -4.64 10.93
N ARG A 712 -4.63 -3.91 9.96
CA ARG A 712 -4.80 -4.37 8.58
C ARG A 712 -3.76 -3.73 7.66
N VAL A 713 -3.44 -4.44 6.58
CA VAL A 713 -2.60 -3.91 5.50
C VAL A 713 -3.36 -2.77 4.81
N GLY A 714 -2.69 -1.65 4.62
CA GLY A 714 -3.18 -0.51 3.86
C GLY A 714 -3.12 -0.80 2.37
N ARG A 715 -4.20 -0.54 1.66
CA ARG A 715 -4.33 -0.76 0.20
C ARG A 715 -5.21 0.31 -0.43
N THR A 716 -5.13 0.46 -1.75
CA THR A 716 -6.13 1.27 -2.45
C THR A 716 -7.54 0.72 -2.21
N ILE A 717 -8.53 1.60 -2.04
CA ILE A 717 -9.96 1.24 -2.02
C ILE A 717 -10.57 1.28 -3.43
N ASP A 718 -9.86 1.83 -4.41
CA ASP A 718 -10.31 2.02 -5.78
C ASP A 718 -9.40 1.28 -6.76
N ALA A 719 -9.71 0.02 -7.07
CA ALA A 719 -8.87 -0.82 -7.93
C ALA A 719 -8.81 -0.37 -9.40
N TYR A 720 -9.72 0.49 -9.87
CA TYR A 720 -9.85 0.88 -11.29
C TYR A 720 -9.45 2.34 -11.57
N ASN A 721 -8.94 3.06 -10.57
CA ASN A 721 -8.44 4.41 -10.74
C ASN A 721 -6.98 4.36 -11.17
N GLY A 722 -6.74 4.65 -12.45
CA GLY A 722 -5.40 4.67 -13.05
C GLY A 722 -4.54 5.83 -12.55
N TYR A 723 -3.23 5.71 -12.74
CA TYR A 723 -2.25 6.72 -12.30
C TYR A 723 -2.43 8.08 -12.99
N ASP A 724 -2.94 8.06 -14.23
CA ASP A 724 -3.21 9.28 -15.02
C ASP A 724 -4.62 9.85 -14.77
N ASN A 725 -5.42 9.20 -13.91
CA ASN A 725 -6.72 9.75 -13.53
C ASN A 725 -6.51 10.96 -12.62
N GLN A 726 -7.29 12.01 -12.83
CA GLN A 726 -7.36 13.17 -11.92
C GLN A 726 -8.20 12.84 -10.68
N ALA A 727 -7.70 11.90 -9.88
CA ALA A 727 -8.34 11.41 -8.67
C ALA A 727 -7.31 11.28 -7.54
N LEU A 728 -7.77 11.42 -6.31
CA LEU A 728 -6.95 11.18 -5.13
C LEU A 728 -6.74 9.68 -4.94
N LEU A 729 -5.50 9.27 -4.66
CA LEU A 729 -5.22 7.92 -4.20
C LEU A 729 -5.66 7.79 -2.74
N LYS A 730 -6.58 6.86 -2.48
CA LYS A 730 -7.15 6.60 -1.17
C LYS A 730 -6.68 5.23 -0.67
N VAL A 731 -5.87 5.23 0.39
CA VAL A 731 -5.31 4.03 1.02
C VAL A 731 -6.09 3.72 2.31
N GLY A 732 -6.91 2.69 2.26
CA GLY A 732 -7.75 2.26 3.38
C GLY A 732 -7.06 1.23 4.27
N THR A 733 -7.15 1.42 5.59
CA THR A 733 -6.75 0.45 6.61
C THR A 733 -7.69 0.50 7.83
N TYR A 734 -7.49 -0.39 8.81
CA TYR A 734 -8.32 -0.53 9.99
C TYR A 734 -7.52 -0.84 11.24
N VAL A 735 -7.96 -0.27 12.36
CA VAL A 735 -7.44 -0.51 13.71
C VAL A 735 -8.58 -0.95 14.62
N GLY A 736 -8.30 -1.89 15.52
CA GLY A 736 -9.26 -2.37 16.53
C GLY A 736 -10.15 -3.53 16.07
N MET A 737 -11.21 -3.79 16.83
CA MET A 737 -12.15 -4.88 16.62
C MET A 737 -13.23 -4.49 15.62
N ALA A 738 -13.79 -5.45 14.88
CA ALA A 738 -14.87 -5.19 13.92
C ALA A 738 -16.02 -4.36 14.56
N ARG A 739 -16.60 -3.45 13.78
CA ARG A 739 -17.70 -2.52 14.15
C ARG A 739 -17.39 -1.50 15.26
N THR A 740 -16.26 -1.63 15.95
CA THR A 740 -15.95 -0.78 17.12
C THR A 740 -14.58 -0.11 17.05
N GLY A 741 -13.76 -0.54 16.10
CA GLY A 741 -12.48 0.07 15.77
C GLY A 741 -12.61 1.33 14.91
N THR A 742 -11.48 1.71 14.31
CA THR A 742 -11.31 2.93 13.53
C THR A 742 -10.94 2.57 12.10
N GLY A 743 -11.77 2.99 11.15
CA GLY A 743 -11.41 3.01 9.73
C GLY A 743 -10.49 4.19 9.46
N ILE A 744 -9.38 3.97 8.77
CA ILE A 744 -8.40 5.01 8.45
C ILE A 744 -8.24 5.08 6.94
N LEU A 745 -8.18 6.30 6.41
CA LEU A 745 -7.94 6.58 5.01
C LEU A 745 -6.77 7.57 4.87
N GLY A 746 -5.64 7.08 4.39
CA GLY A 746 -4.58 7.96 3.87
C GLY A 746 -4.98 8.45 2.49
N VAL A 747 -5.00 9.75 2.26
CA VAL A 747 -5.41 10.35 0.99
C VAL A 747 -4.23 11.12 0.41
N PHE A 748 -3.88 10.83 -0.84
CA PHE A 748 -2.68 11.33 -1.49
C PHE A 748 -3.02 11.89 -2.87
N ASN A 749 -2.57 13.12 -3.15
CA ASN A 749 -2.62 13.63 -4.51
C ASN A 749 -1.43 13.10 -5.30
N VAL A 750 -1.70 12.13 -6.17
CA VAL A 750 -0.68 11.54 -7.06
C VAL A 750 -0.66 12.18 -8.45
N SER A 751 -1.50 13.19 -8.69
CA SER A 751 -1.57 13.92 -9.95
C SER A 751 -0.65 15.15 -9.98
N GLN A 752 -0.42 15.70 -11.17
CA GLN A 752 0.32 16.97 -11.34
C GLN A 752 -0.52 18.25 -11.12
N GLN A 753 -1.73 18.15 -10.56
CA GLN A 753 -2.60 19.31 -10.36
C GLN A 753 -3.38 19.21 -9.05
N ASP A 754 -4.03 20.29 -8.63
CA ASP A 754 -4.90 20.28 -7.45
C ASP A 754 -6.14 19.41 -7.70
N VAL A 755 -6.48 18.56 -6.72
CA VAL A 755 -7.64 17.68 -6.81
C VAL A 755 -8.59 17.94 -5.65
N SER A 756 -9.88 17.99 -5.96
CA SER A 756 -10.95 18.12 -4.99
C SER A 756 -11.95 17.00 -5.13
N GLU A 757 -12.23 16.35 -4.00
CA GLU A 757 -13.18 15.25 -3.93
C GLU A 757 -14.04 15.34 -2.68
N PHE A 758 -15.20 14.68 -2.73
CA PHE A 758 -15.92 14.28 -1.54
C PHE A 758 -15.49 12.86 -1.18
N VAL A 759 -15.07 12.68 0.08
CA VAL A 759 -14.79 11.36 0.67
C VAL A 759 -16.01 10.96 1.47
N GLN A 760 -16.59 9.81 1.14
CA GLN A 760 -17.79 9.30 1.81
C GLN A 760 -17.41 8.49 3.05
N LEU A 761 -18.33 8.40 4.01
CA LEU A 761 -18.16 7.51 5.16
C LEU A 761 -17.97 6.05 4.72
N SER A 762 -18.63 5.62 3.63
CA SER A 762 -18.51 4.28 3.07
C SER A 762 -17.15 3.96 2.45
N ASP A 763 -16.30 4.97 2.24
CA ASP A 763 -14.94 4.79 1.72
C ASP A 763 -13.99 4.26 2.82
N PHE A 764 -14.37 4.44 4.09
CA PHE A 764 -13.59 3.98 5.24
C PHE A 764 -13.88 2.50 5.51
N PRO A 765 -12.85 1.65 5.67
CA PRO A 765 -13.07 0.26 6.06
C PRO A 765 -13.78 0.15 7.42
N GLY A 766 -14.78 -0.73 7.54
CA GLY A 766 -15.41 -1.03 8.84
C GLY A 766 -16.46 -0.02 9.30
N THR A 767 -17.00 0.81 8.40
CA THR A 767 -18.05 1.81 8.66
C THR A 767 -19.42 1.43 8.10
N GLU A 768 -19.61 0.14 7.76
CA GLU A 768 -20.84 -0.36 7.14
C GLU A 768 -22.06 -0.24 8.08
N GLU A 769 -21.83 -0.29 9.39
CA GLU A 769 -22.85 -0.19 10.43
C GLU A 769 -22.39 0.78 11.54
N GLY A 770 -23.29 1.62 12.03
CA GLY A 770 -23.04 2.48 13.18
C GLY A 770 -22.99 3.97 12.85
N GLU A 771 -22.58 4.77 13.83
CA GLU A 771 -22.47 6.22 13.75
C GLU A 771 -21.02 6.61 14.02
N TYR A 772 -20.49 7.57 13.27
CA TYR A 772 -19.07 7.90 13.25
C TYR A 772 -18.86 9.40 13.25
N VAL A 773 -17.71 9.83 13.75
CA VAL A 773 -17.12 11.13 13.41
C VAL A 773 -15.83 10.89 12.66
N VAL A 774 -15.51 11.76 11.69
CA VAL A 774 -14.27 11.67 10.92
C VAL A 774 -13.38 12.84 11.30
N GLY A 775 -12.14 12.55 11.71
CA GLY A 775 -11.12 13.56 11.99
C GLY A 775 -10.06 13.65 10.89
N SER A 776 -9.63 14.86 10.53
CA SER A 776 -8.44 15.10 9.69
C SER A 776 -7.19 15.22 10.57
N PHE A 777 -6.12 14.54 10.17
CA PHE A 777 -4.83 14.63 10.86
C PHE A 777 -4.19 16.01 10.70
N LEU A 778 -4.16 16.53 9.46
CA LEU A 778 -3.50 17.81 9.18
C LEU A 778 -4.24 19.00 9.79
N SER A 779 -5.56 19.09 9.60
CA SER A 779 -6.32 20.24 10.12
C SER A 779 -6.68 20.06 11.60
N GLY A 780 -6.83 18.82 12.07
CA GLY A 780 -7.35 18.48 13.40
C GLY A 780 -8.85 18.71 13.55
N GLU A 781 -9.56 19.07 12.47
CA GLU A 781 -11.01 19.27 12.48
C GLU A 781 -11.75 17.93 12.47
N VAL A 782 -12.91 17.91 13.13
CA VAL A 782 -13.76 16.72 13.24
C VAL A 782 -15.13 17.01 12.64
N THR A 783 -15.69 16.06 11.90
CA THR A 783 -17.04 16.18 11.33
C THR A 783 -18.10 16.14 12.42
N LYS A 784 -19.32 16.58 12.09
CA LYS A 784 -20.50 16.18 12.85
C LYS A 784 -20.69 14.64 12.77
N PRO A 785 -21.42 14.03 13.72
CA PRO A 785 -21.81 12.64 13.65
C PRO A 785 -22.50 12.28 12.33
N MET A 786 -22.13 11.15 11.74
CA MET A 786 -22.64 10.66 10.47
C MET A 786 -22.93 9.15 10.53
N THR A 787 -23.90 8.71 9.73
CA THR A 787 -24.30 7.31 9.57
C THR A 787 -24.29 6.95 8.10
N GLY A 788 -23.91 5.72 7.77
CA GLY A 788 -23.91 5.22 6.39
C GLY A 788 -25.27 5.42 5.70
N GLY A 789 -25.25 5.89 4.45
CA GLY A 789 -26.45 6.19 3.67
C GLY A 789 -27.13 7.52 4.01
N GLY A 790 -26.68 8.26 5.02
CA GLY A 790 -27.14 9.63 5.28
C GLY A 790 -26.66 10.61 4.22
N ASN A 791 -27.49 11.59 3.86
CA ASN A 791 -27.16 12.54 2.79
C ASN A 791 -25.86 13.34 3.07
N GLN A 792 -25.55 13.63 4.33
CA GLN A 792 -24.35 14.37 4.75
C GLN A 792 -23.18 13.45 5.16
N ALA A 793 -23.24 12.14 4.87
CA ALA A 793 -22.22 11.18 5.28
C ALA A 793 -20.95 11.26 4.42
N MET A 794 -20.37 12.45 4.31
CA MET A 794 -19.17 12.76 3.55
C MET A 794 -18.47 14.00 4.10
N LEU A 795 -17.23 14.21 3.68
CA LEU A 795 -16.47 15.44 3.84
C LEU A 795 -15.85 15.86 2.50
N GLY A 796 -15.62 17.15 2.31
CA GLY A 796 -14.91 17.67 1.14
C GLY A 796 -13.43 17.90 1.44
N LEU A 797 -12.56 17.46 0.53
CA LEU A 797 -11.10 17.57 0.67
C LEU A 797 -10.49 18.28 -0.54
N GLU A 798 -9.52 19.17 -0.32
CA GLU A 798 -8.58 19.68 -1.34
C GLU A 798 -7.20 19.17 -1.06
N LEU A 799 -6.49 18.70 -2.07
CA LEU A 799 -5.06 18.50 -1.97
C LEU A 799 -4.38 19.10 -3.19
N GLY A 800 -3.41 19.97 -2.96
CA GLY A 800 -2.52 20.46 -4.02
C GLY A 800 -1.54 19.37 -4.46
N VAL A 801 -0.69 19.67 -5.44
CA VAL A 801 0.43 18.78 -5.82
C VAL A 801 1.28 18.48 -4.58
N GLN A 802 1.74 17.23 -4.40
CA GLN A 802 2.41 16.73 -3.18
C GLN A 802 1.52 16.70 -1.92
N GLY A 803 0.26 17.09 -2.02
CA GLY A 803 -0.67 17.12 -0.90
C GLY A 803 -1.07 15.72 -0.44
N TRP A 804 -1.25 15.58 0.86
CA TRP A 804 -1.74 14.38 1.51
C TRP A 804 -2.58 14.75 2.74
N ASP A 805 -3.35 13.81 3.28
CA ASP A 805 -3.95 13.87 4.63
C ASP A 805 -4.22 12.45 5.13
N ILE A 806 -4.45 12.28 6.44
CA ILE A 806 -4.99 11.04 7.01
C ILE A 806 -6.32 11.36 7.67
N LEU A 807 -7.37 10.70 7.18
CA LEU A 807 -8.70 10.79 7.73
C LEU A 807 -8.98 9.54 8.59
N SER A 808 -9.56 9.72 9.77
CA SER A 808 -9.90 8.60 10.66
C SER A 808 -11.37 8.66 11.06
N ALA A 809 -12.12 7.59 10.76
CA ALA A 809 -13.52 7.42 11.15
C ALA A 809 -13.61 6.70 12.50
N TYR A 810 -13.95 7.45 13.55
CA TYR A 810 -14.06 6.96 14.91
C TYR A 810 -15.51 6.59 15.25
N ALA A 811 -15.72 5.34 15.64
CA ALA A 811 -17.04 4.83 16.01
C ALA A 811 -17.58 5.52 17.27
N LEU A 812 -18.80 6.08 17.18
CA LEU A 812 -19.50 6.68 18.30
C LEU A 812 -20.30 5.63 19.07
N ARG A 813 -20.21 5.69 20.39
CA ARG A 813 -21.07 4.94 21.32
C ARG A 813 -21.99 5.90 22.06
N SER A 814 -23.28 5.58 22.10
CA SER A 814 -24.29 6.37 22.80
C SER A 814 -24.55 5.82 24.21
N PHE A 815 -24.56 6.68 25.21
CA PHE A 815 -24.86 6.36 26.60
C PHE A 815 -25.90 7.33 27.17
N THR A 816 -26.63 6.88 28.19
CA THR A 816 -27.51 7.74 28.99
C THR A 816 -26.83 8.01 30.34
N VAL A 817 -26.34 9.22 30.53
CA VAL A 817 -25.64 9.66 31.76
C VAL A 817 -26.54 10.67 32.45
N LYS A 818 -27.04 10.32 33.64
CA LYS A 818 -28.01 11.12 34.42
C LYS A 818 -29.13 11.71 33.54
N GLU A 819 -29.82 10.82 32.81
CA GLU A 819 -30.96 11.13 31.92
C GLU A 819 -30.61 11.93 30.65
N LYS A 820 -29.34 12.24 30.40
CA LYS A 820 -28.89 12.91 29.17
C LYS A 820 -28.16 11.94 28.24
N LYS A 821 -28.44 12.03 26.94
CA LYS A 821 -27.70 11.28 25.91
C LYS A 821 -26.32 11.91 25.74
N VAL A 822 -25.28 11.08 25.84
CA VAL A 822 -23.88 11.45 25.58
C VAL A 822 -23.32 10.48 24.56
N GLN A 823 -22.69 10.98 23.50
CA GLN A 823 -21.97 10.16 22.54
C GLN A 823 -20.47 10.34 22.73
N VAL A 824 -19.72 9.24 22.68
CA VAL A 824 -18.28 9.21 22.91
C VAL A 824 -17.58 8.39 21.84
N ALA A 825 -16.41 8.85 21.39
CA ALA A 825 -15.51 8.07 20.52
C ALA A 825 -14.05 8.18 20.98
N MET A 826 -13.34 7.04 20.97
CA MET A 826 -11.91 6.97 21.30
C MET A 826 -11.07 7.31 20.07
N MET A 827 -10.28 8.38 20.12
CA MET A 827 -9.46 8.84 18.98
C MET A 827 -8.02 8.31 18.99
N GLY A 828 -7.59 7.71 20.10
CA GLY A 828 -6.21 7.25 20.30
C GLY A 828 -5.28 8.40 20.72
N LEU A 829 -4.01 8.34 20.29
CA LEU A 829 -3.04 9.42 20.53
C LEU A 829 -3.14 10.52 19.47
N LEU A 830 -3.48 11.74 19.89
CA LEU A 830 -3.52 12.92 19.03
C LEU A 830 -2.13 13.34 18.58
N GLY A 831 -2.04 14.00 17.42
CA GLY A 831 -0.76 14.39 16.81
C GLY A 831 0.05 13.22 16.27
N LYS A 832 -0.48 11.99 16.30
CA LYS A 832 0.11 10.80 15.67
C LYS A 832 -0.69 10.38 14.45
N MET A 833 -0.02 10.11 13.33
CA MET A 833 -0.63 9.82 12.03
C MET A 833 -1.68 8.70 12.10
N THR A 834 -1.38 7.62 12.84
CA THR A 834 -2.28 6.48 13.07
C THR A 834 -2.48 6.26 14.57
N GLY A 835 -2.76 7.36 15.29
CA GLY A 835 -2.87 7.41 16.75
C GLY A 835 -3.80 6.39 17.39
N SER A 836 -4.85 5.95 16.69
CA SER A 836 -5.77 4.90 17.16
C SER A 836 -5.08 3.56 17.41
N ALA A 837 -3.99 3.25 16.70
CA ALA A 837 -3.24 2.01 16.88
C ALA A 837 -2.48 1.93 18.22
N ALA A 838 -2.41 3.03 18.98
CA ALA A 838 -1.90 3.00 20.35
C ALA A 838 -2.87 2.35 21.34
N VAL A 839 -4.16 2.25 21.00
CA VAL A 839 -5.20 1.67 21.87
C VAL A 839 -5.15 0.14 21.77
N SER A 840 -4.77 -0.52 22.86
CA SER A 840 -4.74 -1.98 22.95
C SER A 840 -5.99 -2.54 23.65
N GLY A 841 -6.66 -1.74 24.48
CA GLY A 841 -7.88 -2.12 25.18
C GLY A 841 -8.84 -0.94 25.36
N LEU A 842 -10.15 -1.21 25.27
CA LEU A 842 -11.20 -0.21 25.45
C LEU A 842 -12.45 -0.84 26.03
N ASP A 843 -12.95 -0.26 27.13
CA ASP A 843 -14.27 -0.60 27.68
C ASP A 843 -15.01 0.67 28.11
N MET A 844 -16.33 0.67 27.94
CA MET A 844 -17.18 1.85 28.18
C MET A 844 -18.55 1.41 28.68
N TYR A 845 -18.93 1.83 29.89
CA TYR A 845 -20.23 1.51 30.47
C TYR A 845 -20.65 2.55 31.52
N VAL A 846 -21.97 2.61 31.79
CA VAL A 846 -22.52 3.47 32.85
C VAL A 846 -22.52 2.69 34.16
N GLU A 847 -21.86 3.22 35.19
CA GLU A 847 -21.84 2.61 36.52
C GLU A 847 -23.20 2.73 37.23
N SER A 848 -23.39 1.96 38.31
CA SER A 848 -24.60 1.99 39.13
C SER A 848 -24.89 3.38 39.75
N ASN A 849 -23.87 4.21 39.90
CA ASN A 849 -23.98 5.61 40.36
C ASN A 849 -24.40 6.59 39.24
N GLY A 850 -24.62 6.11 38.01
CA GLY A 850 -25.05 6.89 36.86
C GLY A 850 -23.94 7.63 36.10
N ARG A 851 -22.66 7.47 36.48
CA ARG A 851 -21.51 8.03 35.75
C ARG A 851 -21.09 7.11 34.61
N LEU A 852 -20.71 7.68 33.47
CA LEU A 852 -20.06 6.94 32.39
C LEU A 852 -18.59 6.71 32.76
N ARG A 853 -18.17 5.45 32.81
CA ARG A 853 -16.76 5.04 32.96
C ARG A 853 -16.23 4.58 31.62
N ILE A 854 -15.06 5.08 31.27
CA ILE A 854 -14.31 4.73 30.07
C ILE A 854 -12.94 4.25 30.54
N TRP A 855 -12.65 2.98 30.32
CA TRP A 855 -11.35 2.38 30.57
C TRP A 855 -10.60 2.22 29.26
N VAL A 856 -9.34 2.64 29.23
CA VAL A 856 -8.47 2.57 28.05
C VAL A 856 -7.13 1.97 28.46
N SER A 857 -6.64 1.00 27.70
CA SER A 857 -5.26 0.55 27.75
C SER A 857 -4.49 1.07 26.55
N LEU A 858 -3.34 1.69 26.80
CA LEU A 858 -2.47 2.26 25.78
C LEU A 858 -1.10 1.56 25.79
N LYS A 859 -0.64 1.11 24.61
CA LYS A 859 0.71 0.53 24.46
C LYS A 859 1.82 1.59 24.34
N ALA A 860 1.44 2.86 24.21
CA ALA A 860 2.38 3.97 24.06
C ALA A 860 1.86 5.25 24.73
N LEU A 861 2.80 6.12 25.09
CA LEU A 861 2.59 7.40 25.76
C LEU A 861 2.38 8.52 24.75
N GLY A 862 1.56 9.51 25.13
CA GLY A 862 1.29 10.71 24.37
C GLY A 862 0.02 11.40 24.87
N THR A 863 -0.54 12.30 24.05
CA THR A 863 -1.82 12.95 24.36
C THR A 863 -2.98 12.11 23.83
N MET A 864 -3.75 11.49 24.72
CA MET A 864 -4.94 10.73 24.37
C MET A 864 -6.10 11.67 24.06
N GLY A 865 -6.79 11.44 22.93
CA GLY A 865 -7.95 12.22 22.50
C GLY A 865 -9.26 11.47 22.66
N LEU A 866 -10.25 12.10 23.29
CA LEU A 866 -11.59 11.54 23.48
C LEU A 866 -12.65 12.51 22.97
N TYR A 867 -13.39 12.11 21.94
CA TYR A 867 -14.55 12.88 21.49
C TYR A 867 -15.71 12.69 22.46
N VAL A 868 -16.34 13.79 22.89
CA VAL A 868 -17.52 13.81 23.77
C VAL A 868 -18.51 14.84 23.23
N SER A 869 -19.69 14.40 22.79
CA SER A 869 -20.66 15.21 22.04
C SER A 869 -21.18 16.47 22.73
N ASP A 870 -21.11 16.53 24.06
CA ASP A 870 -21.56 17.65 24.88
C ASP A 870 -20.44 18.30 25.71
N LEU A 871 -19.17 18.05 25.36
CA LEU A 871 -18.00 18.59 26.07
C LEU A 871 -18.07 20.11 26.30
N PRO A 872 -18.44 20.97 25.31
CA PRO A 872 -18.50 22.42 25.53
C PRO A 872 -19.51 22.87 26.58
N LYS A 873 -20.44 21.99 26.98
CA LYS A 873 -21.48 22.26 27.97
C LYS A 873 -21.10 21.76 29.36
N ARG A 874 -19.91 21.17 29.53
CA ARG A 874 -19.45 20.53 30.76
C ARG A 874 -18.43 21.39 31.50
N ASP A 875 -18.52 21.37 32.82
CA ASP A 875 -17.46 21.84 33.71
C ASP A 875 -16.50 20.68 33.97
N LEU A 876 -15.28 20.78 33.42
CA LEU A 876 -14.26 19.74 33.56
C LEU A 876 -13.86 19.48 35.02
N ASP A 877 -13.94 20.47 35.90
CA ASP A 877 -13.51 20.33 37.30
C ASP A 877 -14.55 19.60 38.16
N GLN A 878 -15.83 19.73 37.80
CA GLN A 878 -16.93 19.14 38.56
C GLN A 878 -17.47 17.84 37.96
N GLN A 879 -17.39 17.71 36.64
CA GLN A 879 -18.12 16.67 35.90
C GLN A 879 -17.20 15.64 35.24
N LEU A 880 -15.89 15.80 35.36
CA LEU A 880 -14.92 14.88 34.78
C LEU A 880 -13.86 14.51 35.82
N MET A 881 -13.44 13.24 35.82
CA MET A 881 -12.36 12.74 36.66
C MET A 881 -11.54 11.76 35.83
N VAL A 882 -10.23 11.99 35.74
CA VAL A 882 -9.31 11.10 35.03
C VAL A 882 -8.35 10.48 36.03
N MET A 883 -8.09 9.19 35.86
CA MET A 883 -7.17 8.43 36.69
C MET A 883 -6.17 7.65 35.83
N ILE A 884 -4.96 7.49 36.36
CA ILE A 884 -3.94 6.57 35.86
C ILE A 884 -3.63 5.58 36.99
N PHE A 885 -3.71 4.28 36.72
CA PHE A 885 -3.57 3.22 37.75
C PHE A 885 -4.40 3.47 39.03
N GLY A 886 -5.64 3.97 38.87
CA GLY A 886 -6.56 4.26 39.98
C GLY A 886 -6.22 5.52 40.79
N LYS A 887 -5.18 6.28 40.42
CA LYS A 887 -4.82 7.57 41.05
C LYS A 887 -5.30 8.74 40.18
N PRO A 888 -5.97 9.75 40.75
CA PRO A 888 -6.34 10.96 40.01
C PRO A 888 -5.10 11.64 39.42
N ILE A 889 -5.20 12.08 38.16
CA ILE A 889 -4.15 12.88 37.52
C ILE A 889 -4.37 14.37 37.79
N SER A 890 -3.31 15.15 37.62
CA SER A 890 -3.39 16.61 37.78
C SER A 890 -4.24 17.25 36.68
N ARG A 891 -4.94 18.34 37.02
CA ARG A 891 -5.85 19.07 36.11
C ARG A 891 -5.15 19.65 34.89
N ASP A 892 -3.86 19.95 35.00
CA ASP A 892 -3.03 20.44 33.89
C ASP A 892 -2.66 19.35 32.86
N CYS A 893 -2.98 18.09 33.14
CA CYS A 893 -2.89 16.98 32.18
C CYS A 893 -4.18 16.81 31.37
N VAL A 894 -5.24 17.57 31.66
CA VAL A 894 -6.55 17.43 31.01
C VAL A 894 -6.96 18.78 30.45
N ARG A 895 -7.40 18.87 29.20
CA ARG A 895 -7.91 20.12 28.61
C ARG A 895 -8.86 19.84 27.46
N ASP A 896 -9.70 20.82 27.14
CA ASP A 896 -10.38 20.91 25.85
C ASP A 896 -9.37 21.15 24.72
N SER A 897 -9.61 20.53 23.57
CA SER A 897 -8.75 20.72 22.41
C SER A 897 -8.94 22.11 21.81
N ALA A 898 -7.83 22.77 21.51
CA ALA A 898 -7.86 24.05 20.78
C ALA A 898 -8.32 23.90 19.32
N ARG A 899 -8.31 22.67 18.78
CA ARG A 899 -8.68 22.39 17.38
C ARG A 899 -10.17 22.04 17.22
N ASP A 900 -10.77 21.36 18.20
CA ASP A 900 -12.20 21.02 18.20
C ASP A 900 -12.77 21.00 19.63
N GLY A 901 -13.83 21.77 19.87
CA GLY A 901 -14.42 21.93 21.20
C GLY A 901 -15.09 20.68 21.78
N ASN A 902 -15.33 19.63 20.98
CA ASN A 902 -15.87 18.34 21.45
C ASN A 902 -14.77 17.31 21.75
N VAL A 903 -13.49 17.66 21.58
CA VAL A 903 -12.37 16.75 21.84
C VAL A 903 -11.71 17.09 23.17
N LEU A 904 -11.67 16.11 24.07
CA LEU A 904 -10.92 16.17 25.33
C LEU A 904 -9.51 15.61 25.09
N GLU A 905 -8.49 16.38 25.48
CA GLU A 905 -7.10 15.99 25.46
C GLU A 905 -6.64 15.58 26.86
N ILE A 906 -6.03 14.40 26.98
CA ILE A 906 -5.46 13.86 28.21
C ILE A 906 -3.98 13.57 27.95
N ASP A 907 -3.07 14.34 28.56
CA ASP A 907 -1.63 14.15 28.46
C ASP A 907 -1.16 12.97 29.32
N VAL A 908 -1.21 11.78 28.73
CA VAL A 908 -0.85 10.52 29.40
C VAL A 908 0.66 10.44 29.60
N ASP A 909 1.47 11.02 28.72
CA ASP A 909 2.94 11.06 28.89
C ASP A 909 3.33 11.86 30.14
N LYS A 910 2.75 13.05 30.31
CA LYS A 910 2.97 13.84 31.52
C LYS A 910 2.41 13.14 32.76
N ALA A 911 1.17 12.65 32.71
CA ALA A 911 0.56 11.95 33.84
C ALA A 911 1.36 10.70 34.26
N TRP A 912 1.95 9.98 33.31
CA TRP A 912 2.84 8.86 33.55
C TRP A 912 4.12 9.29 34.28
N LYS A 913 4.76 10.39 33.84
CA LYS A 913 5.96 10.94 34.49
C LYS A 913 5.67 11.44 35.91
N ASP A 914 4.55 12.14 36.09
CA ASP A 914 4.15 12.72 37.39
C ASP A 914 3.74 11.64 38.40
N SER A 915 3.24 10.48 37.94
CA SER A 915 2.83 9.39 38.83
C SER A 915 3.99 8.69 39.53
N GLY A 916 5.18 8.71 38.92
CA GLY A 916 6.36 7.97 39.39
C GLY A 916 6.20 6.44 39.34
N GLU A 917 5.19 5.94 38.63
CA GLU A 917 4.96 4.50 38.46
C GLU A 917 5.99 3.85 37.52
N GLU A 918 6.20 2.53 37.67
CA GLU A 918 7.08 1.75 36.80
C GLU A 918 6.28 0.86 35.84
N ALA A 919 6.83 0.62 34.64
CA ALA A 919 6.15 -0.15 33.62
C ALA A 919 5.91 -1.61 34.06
N GLY A 920 4.63 -2.00 34.12
CA GLY A 920 4.22 -3.36 34.45
C GLY A 920 4.60 -4.41 33.40
N TRP A 921 4.21 -5.66 33.64
CA TRP A 921 4.51 -6.78 32.73
C TRP A 921 3.94 -6.57 31.32
N SER A 922 2.75 -5.99 31.20
CA SER A 922 2.11 -5.70 29.90
C SER A 922 2.76 -4.58 29.09
N ASN A 923 3.61 -3.74 29.71
CA ASN A 923 4.16 -2.52 29.08
C ASN A 923 3.06 -1.56 28.54
N GLU A 924 1.93 -1.52 29.22
CA GLU A 924 0.79 -0.67 28.87
C GLU A 924 0.46 0.31 30.00
N VAL A 925 -0.22 1.40 29.65
CA VAL A 925 -0.78 2.37 30.59
C VAL A 925 -2.30 2.26 30.62
N SER A 926 -2.84 2.08 31.81
CA SER A 926 -4.29 2.07 32.06
C SER A 926 -4.76 3.47 32.45
N VAL A 927 -5.69 4.02 31.66
CA VAL A 927 -6.35 5.31 31.90
C VAL A 927 -7.84 5.09 32.11
N GLU A 928 -8.41 5.77 33.11
CA GLU A 928 -9.84 5.73 33.40
C GLU A 928 -10.42 7.14 33.37
N VAL A 929 -11.50 7.33 32.62
CA VAL A 929 -12.23 8.60 32.54
C VAL A 929 -13.64 8.39 33.06
N PHE A 930 -14.05 9.21 34.01
CA PHE A 930 -15.40 9.19 34.58
C PHE A 930 -16.14 10.49 34.27
N ILE A 931 -17.23 10.39 33.51
CA ILE A 931 -18.07 11.52 33.07
C ILE A 931 -19.40 11.48 33.83
N SER A 932 -19.74 12.60 34.47
CA SER A 932 -20.89 12.76 35.37
C SER A 932 -22.11 13.44 34.76
#